data_AF-A0A660YYV5-F1
#
_entry.id   AF-A0A660YYV5-F1
#
_cell.length_a   1.000
_cell.length_b   1.000
_cell.length_c   1.000
_cell.angle_alpha   90.00
_cell.angle_beta   90.00
_cell.angle_gamma   90.00
#
_symmetry.space_group_name_H-M   'P 1'
#
loop_
_entity.id
_entity.type
_entity.pdbx_description
1 polymer ?
#
loop_
_entity_poly.entity_id
_entity_poly.type
_entity_poly.pdbx_seq_one_letter_code
_entity_poly.pdbx_strand_id
1 'polypeptide(L)'
;LYSTHFVSHQLGWTSGYSGTILKSTDGGINWTQQVSGTTNTLSHIFFINNNIGWAVGYSTILKTTNGGNNWFQQLVIPFADFRTIYFVSENIGWVISLSLNNQIMKTTNGGEEWFAQLNEEDVYLRDLKFTTELIGFAIGDFGRIFNTTDGGDNWIDKSIDSTYFLRSTIFVSEQIGWIVATNSILKTTDGGNTWINQLNASSINLNSISFGSASVGYTVGDLGRIYKTSNGGNNWNELSTGIRNRLNSVFFVSSIEGWAVGYDGTIQYTSDGGNIWLSSTFGTYDWSCIFFISQNIGWIVGAGGTIIKTTDGGINWVPQNSGLTFGIDEIYFISEDVGWAVGADGAIIKSIDGGENWVIQRIGAMYGLQSCIFINDSIGWTVGLYTALKTTDGGSNWNPLPTGNYQHLKSVFFINENIGWVVGGIGLLLKTTDGGLSWFPQQSPAGSTWLYDIYFINENVGWIVGGYGIILNTTDGGNNWSVQPFGCSYNYTLNSVQFLSENIAYSVGNHGIIIKTENGGIPVELVSFTVTLQNKAVLLNWITATETNNQGFEILRTDQNRNDWQVLGFADGHGTTTEMQHYSFTDKNLSPGKYKNRLKQIDYDGSFEYSKIVEVEVGSLTEFSLEQNYPNPFNPTTAIRFTISDRPAGRQGLRFTTLKIYDALGREIATLVNEEKPPGEYEIEFNSHSGEVRNLASGIYYYQLRAGDYIETKKMVLLR
;
A
#
# COMPACT_ATOMS: atom_id res chain seq x y z
N LEU A 1 17.41 -23.66 -11.25
CA LEU A 1 16.43 -22.82 -11.98
C LEU A 1 16.68 -21.38 -11.52
N TYR A 2 16.63 -20.41 -12.43
CA TYR A 2 17.09 -19.04 -12.19
C TYR A 2 15.97 -18.00 -12.22
N SER A 3 14.87 -18.26 -12.94
CA SER A 3 13.74 -17.35 -13.04
C SER A 3 12.47 -18.13 -13.28
N THR A 4 11.36 -17.65 -12.72
CA THR A 4 10.03 -18.25 -12.90
C THR A 4 9.02 -17.13 -13.14
N HIS A 5 8.13 -17.34 -14.10
CA HIS A 5 7.16 -16.36 -14.54
C HIS A 5 5.80 -17.03 -14.75
N PHE A 6 4.78 -16.53 -14.05
CA PHE A 6 3.40 -16.98 -14.18
C PHE A 6 2.56 -15.87 -14.80
N VAL A 7 1.74 -16.21 -15.79
CA VAL A 7 0.76 -15.30 -16.41
C VAL A 7 -0.65 -15.49 -15.85
N SER A 8 -0.85 -16.57 -15.10
CA SER A 8 -2.05 -16.83 -14.32
C SER A 8 -1.68 -17.70 -13.11
N HIS A 9 -2.63 -17.86 -12.18
CA HIS A 9 -2.46 -18.74 -11.02
C HIS A 9 -2.19 -20.22 -11.38
N GLN A 10 -2.39 -20.62 -12.64
CA GLN A 10 -2.14 -21.98 -13.13
C GLN A 10 -0.97 -22.06 -14.10
N LEU A 11 -0.79 -21.07 -14.98
CA LEU A 11 0.12 -21.18 -16.11
C LEU A 11 1.42 -20.40 -15.85
N GLY A 12 2.55 -21.11 -15.85
CA GLY A 12 3.86 -20.50 -15.68
C GLY A 12 5.02 -21.28 -16.27
N TRP A 13 6.16 -20.60 -16.40
CA TRP A 13 7.39 -21.15 -16.93
C TRP A 13 8.55 -20.81 -16.01
N THR A 14 9.56 -21.68 -15.97
CA THR A 14 10.81 -21.45 -15.25
C THR A 14 11.99 -21.77 -16.16
N SER A 15 13.07 -21.00 -16.06
CA SER A 15 14.29 -21.19 -16.82
C SER A 15 15.47 -21.54 -15.91
N GLY A 16 16.55 -22.11 -16.48
CA GLY A 16 17.62 -22.67 -15.67
C GLY A 16 18.91 -22.99 -16.41
N TYR A 17 19.78 -23.69 -15.69
CA TYR A 17 21.07 -24.16 -16.18
C TYR A 17 20.91 -25.13 -17.37
N SER A 18 21.91 -25.20 -18.24
CA SER A 18 21.93 -26.10 -19.40
C SER A 18 20.72 -25.95 -20.35
N GLY A 19 20.24 -24.72 -20.56
CA GLY A 19 19.11 -24.43 -21.43
C GLY A 19 17.76 -24.91 -20.89
N THR A 20 17.68 -25.22 -19.60
CA THR A 20 16.43 -25.74 -19.01
C THR A 20 15.33 -24.70 -19.10
N ILE A 21 14.19 -25.09 -19.68
CA ILE A 21 12.91 -24.40 -19.53
C ILE A 21 11.90 -25.44 -19.08
N LEU A 22 11.15 -25.18 -18.01
CA LEU A 22 10.03 -26.02 -17.60
C LEU A 22 8.74 -25.18 -17.65
N LYS A 23 7.62 -25.84 -17.96
CA LYS A 23 6.28 -25.26 -18.00
C LYS A 23 5.38 -25.98 -17.01
N SER A 24 4.63 -25.22 -16.24
CA SER A 24 3.54 -25.69 -15.40
C SER A 24 2.21 -25.14 -15.91
N THR A 25 1.18 -25.96 -15.88
CA THR A 25 -0.21 -25.59 -16.19
C THR A 25 -1.12 -25.77 -14.98
N ASP A 26 -0.54 -25.95 -13.78
CA ASP A 26 -1.22 -26.27 -12.53
C ASP A 26 -0.65 -25.50 -11.33
N GLY A 27 -0.12 -24.31 -11.57
CA GLY A 27 0.33 -23.39 -10.51
C GLY A 27 1.67 -23.77 -9.90
N GLY A 28 2.48 -24.53 -10.63
CA GLY A 28 3.81 -24.95 -10.22
C GLY A 28 3.85 -26.29 -9.47
N ILE A 29 2.74 -27.03 -9.42
CA ILE A 29 2.68 -28.36 -8.79
C ILE A 29 3.47 -29.37 -9.64
N ASN A 30 3.21 -29.41 -10.95
CA ASN A 30 3.97 -30.23 -11.89
C ASN A 30 4.68 -29.35 -12.93
N TRP A 31 5.90 -29.78 -13.29
CA TRP A 31 6.73 -29.08 -14.26
C TRP A 31 7.11 -30.02 -15.40
N THR A 32 6.78 -29.60 -16.62
CA THR A 32 7.08 -30.33 -17.84
C THR A 32 8.22 -29.64 -18.59
N GLN A 33 9.30 -30.38 -18.86
CA GLN A 33 10.45 -29.82 -19.57
C GLN A 33 10.09 -29.45 -21.01
N GLN A 34 10.41 -28.22 -21.39
CA GLN A 34 10.30 -27.70 -22.74
C GLN A 34 11.65 -27.82 -23.46
N VAL A 35 11.61 -27.84 -24.79
CA VAL A 35 12.81 -27.85 -25.63
C VAL A 35 13.17 -26.41 -25.98
N SER A 36 14.18 -25.87 -25.32
CA SER A 36 14.66 -24.49 -25.53
C SER A 36 15.53 -24.32 -26.78
N GLY A 37 16.08 -25.43 -27.32
CA GLY A 37 16.98 -25.40 -28.47
C GLY A 37 18.41 -24.96 -28.18
N THR A 38 18.78 -24.76 -26.90
CA THR A 38 20.12 -24.35 -26.47
C THR A 38 20.58 -25.17 -25.26
N THR A 39 21.88 -25.24 -25.04
CA THR A 39 22.49 -25.75 -23.80
C THR A 39 23.04 -24.61 -22.93
N ASN A 40 22.91 -23.35 -23.37
CA ASN A 40 23.35 -22.21 -22.58
C ASN A 40 22.45 -21.99 -21.37
N THR A 41 23.01 -21.53 -20.27
CA THR A 41 22.24 -21.17 -19.07
C THR A 41 21.27 -20.05 -19.40
N LEU A 42 20.00 -20.24 -19.04
CA LEU A 42 18.95 -19.24 -19.16
C LEU A 42 18.72 -18.60 -17.78
N SER A 43 18.94 -17.29 -17.69
CA SER A 43 18.93 -16.48 -16.48
C SER A 43 17.55 -15.91 -16.16
N HIS A 44 16.74 -15.59 -17.17
CA HIS A 44 15.42 -14.98 -16.99
C HIS A 44 14.40 -15.46 -18.02
N ILE A 45 13.13 -15.58 -17.61
CA ILE A 45 12.01 -15.95 -18.48
C ILE A 45 10.84 -15.00 -18.21
N PHE A 46 10.16 -14.56 -19.26
CA PHE A 46 9.12 -13.54 -19.18
C PHE A 46 8.02 -13.83 -20.20
N PHE A 47 6.76 -13.70 -19.81
CA PHE A 47 5.62 -13.87 -20.70
C PHE A 47 4.67 -12.67 -20.55
N ILE A 48 4.13 -12.17 -21.66
CA ILE A 48 3.09 -11.12 -21.61
C ILE A 48 1.68 -11.73 -21.56
N ASN A 49 1.54 -12.98 -21.99
CA ASN A 49 0.30 -13.73 -21.98
C ASN A 49 0.59 -15.23 -22.11
N ASN A 50 -0.46 -16.04 -22.21
CA ASN A 50 -0.37 -17.50 -22.25
C ASN A 50 0.42 -18.07 -23.44
N ASN A 51 0.65 -17.28 -24.49
CA ASN A 51 1.24 -17.72 -25.75
C ASN A 51 2.61 -17.10 -26.02
N ILE A 52 2.80 -15.81 -25.72
CA ILE A 52 3.98 -15.05 -26.12
C ILE A 52 4.90 -14.85 -24.92
N GLY A 53 6.15 -15.29 -25.07
CA GLY A 53 7.18 -15.14 -24.04
C GLY A 53 8.59 -15.19 -24.58
N TRP A 54 9.53 -14.79 -23.73
CA TRP A 54 10.96 -14.73 -24.02
C TRP A 54 11.75 -15.37 -22.89
N ALA A 55 12.89 -15.95 -23.24
CA ALA A 55 13.87 -16.44 -22.28
C ALA A 55 15.25 -15.91 -22.67
N VAL A 56 16.01 -15.42 -21.70
CA VAL A 56 17.35 -14.88 -21.93
C VAL A 56 18.37 -15.60 -21.06
N GLY A 57 19.63 -15.52 -21.49
CA GLY A 57 20.74 -15.98 -20.69
C GLY A 57 22.04 -15.90 -21.45
N TYR A 58 22.96 -16.80 -21.14
CA TYR A 58 24.29 -16.76 -21.70
C TYR A 58 24.26 -16.90 -23.23
N SER A 59 24.77 -15.89 -23.90
CA SER A 59 24.88 -15.68 -25.34
C SER A 59 23.56 -15.69 -26.12
N THR A 60 22.38 -15.75 -25.50
CA THR A 60 21.13 -16.02 -26.24
C THR A 60 19.89 -15.31 -25.69
N ILE A 61 19.01 -14.91 -26.62
CA ILE A 61 17.63 -14.50 -26.38
C ILE A 61 16.73 -15.42 -27.21
N LEU A 62 15.75 -16.06 -26.58
CA LEU A 62 14.76 -16.95 -27.18
C LEU A 62 13.37 -16.32 -27.09
N LYS A 63 12.49 -16.64 -28.03
CA LYS A 63 11.07 -16.26 -28.04
C LYS A 63 10.20 -17.47 -28.32
N THR A 64 9.03 -17.50 -27.72
CA THR A 64 7.94 -18.42 -28.05
C THR A 64 6.68 -17.62 -28.38
N THR A 65 5.87 -18.15 -29.28
CA THR A 65 4.55 -17.60 -29.65
C THR A 65 3.43 -18.62 -29.43
N ASN A 66 3.75 -19.77 -28.83
CA ASN A 66 2.83 -20.87 -28.59
C ASN A 66 2.95 -21.44 -27.16
N GLY A 67 3.27 -20.57 -26.20
CA GLY A 67 3.28 -20.89 -24.78
C GLY A 67 4.41 -21.84 -24.39
N GLY A 68 5.55 -21.76 -25.06
CA GLY A 68 6.75 -22.54 -24.76
C GLY A 68 6.83 -23.91 -25.44
N ASN A 69 5.83 -24.30 -26.25
CA ASN A 69 5.87 -25.56 -27.00
C ASN A 69 7.04 -25.57 -27.99
N ASN A 70 7.32 -24.42 -28.64
CA ASN A 70 8.51 -24.18 -29.44
C ASN A 70 9.19 -22.88 -29.00
N TRP A 71 10.52 -22.91 -28.93
CA TRP A 71 11.37 -21.74 -28.67
C TRP A 71 12.25 -21.46 -29.89
N PHE A 72 12.23 -20.20 -30.34
CA PHE A 72 13.02 -19.71 -31.48
C PHE A 72 14.05 -18.70 -31.00
N GLN A 73 15.30 -18.93 -31.38
CA GLN A 73 16.39 -18.02 -31.06
C GLN A 73 16.23 -16.71 -31.84
N GLN A 74 16.16 -15.60 -31.10
CA GLN A 74 16.04 -14.25 -31.65
C GLN A 74 17.39 -13.59 -31.84
N LEU A 75 18.28 -13.73 -30.85
CA LEU A 75 19.58 -13.09 -30.85
C LEU A 75 20.64 -14.03 -30.26
N VAL A 76 21.81 -14.10 -30.91
CA VAL A 76 23.02 -14.70 -30.35
C VAL A 76 24.17 -13.75 -30.42
N ILE A 77 24.71 -13.41 -29.26
CA ILE A 77 25.94 -12.65 -29.14
C ILE A 77 26.92 -13.50 -28.32
N PRO A 78 28.02 -14.01 -28.93
CA PRO A 78 28.99 -14.82 -28.21
C PRO A 78 29.47 -14.12 -26.94
N PHE A 79 29.45 -14.84 -25.81
CA PHE A 79 29.90 -14.35 -24.50
C PHE A 79 29.04 -13.21 -23.89
N ALA A 80 27.92 -12.83 -24.51
CA ALA A 80 26.98 -11.89 -23.91
C ALA A 80 26.24 -12.53 -22.72
N ASP A 81 26.16 -11.90 -21.56
CA ASP A 81 25.37 -12.38 -20.43
C ASP A 81 24.12 -11.50 -20.28
N PHE A 82 22.99 -11.96 -20.81
CA PHE A 82 21.70 -11.29 -20.64
C PHE A 82 21.09 -11.71 -19.31
N ARG A 83 20.70 -10.75 -18.47
CA ARG A 83 20.33 -11.03 -17.07
C ARG A 83 18.83 -10.99 -16.79
N THR A 84 18.14 -10.00 -17.32
CA THR A 84 16.69 -9.83 -17.16
C THR A 84 16.11 -9.30 -18.46
N ILE A 85 14.85 -9.64 -18.73
CA ILE A 85 14.10 -9.21 -19.92
C ILE A 85 12.67 -8.86 -19.50
N TYR A 86 12.12 -7.81 -20.09
CA TYR A 86 10.80 -7.30 -19.79
C TYR A 86 10.12 -6.80 -21.06
N PHE A 87 8.86 -7.14 -21.27
CA PHE A 87 8.04 -6.64 -22.39
C PHE A 87 6.75 -6.04 -21.86
N VAL A 88 6.35 -4.90 -22.43
CA VAL A 88 5.03 -4.27 -22.16
C VAL A 88 4.00 -4.65 -23.23
N SER A 89 4.47 -5.12 -24.38
CA SER A 89 3.64 -5.62 -25.49
C SER A 89 4.41 -6.68 -26.28
N GLU A 90 3.79 -7.28 -27.29
CA GLU A 90 4.46 -8.29 -28.14
C GLU A 90 5.65 -7.73 -28.95
N ASN A 91 5.69 -6.40 -29.09
CA ASN A 91 6.65 -5.68 -29.93
C ASN A 91 7.67 -4.89 -29.10
N ILE A 92 7.28 -4.33 -27.97
CA ILE A 92 8.12 -3.41 -27.19
C ILE A 92 8.64 -4.10 -25.93
N GLY A 93 9.96 -4.17 -25.80
CA GLY A 93 10.61 -4.74 -24.63
C GLY A 93 12.03 -4.27 -24.42
N TRP A 94 12.59 -4.62 -23.27
CA TRP A 94 13.93 -4.23 -22.84
C TRP A 94 14.65 -5.42 -22.19
N VAL A 95 15.98 -5.42 -22.28
CA VAL A 95 16.86 -6.45 -21.71
C VAL A 95 18.10 -5.81 -21.10
N ILE A 96 18.60 -6.36 -20.00
CA ILE A 96 19.90 -5.97 -19.41
C ILE A 96 20.97 -6.98 -19.84
N SER A 97 22.14 -6.50 -20.27
CA SER A 97 23.33 -7.32 -20.53
C SER A 97 24.50 -6.93 -19.62
N LEU A 98 25.02 -7.87 -18.83
CA LEU A 98 26.12 -7.64 -17.88
C LEU A 98 27.52 -7.62 -18.53
N SER A 99 27.66 -8.11 -19.76
CA SER A 99 28.96 -8.25 -20.44
C SER A 99 29.09 -7.41 -21.70
N LEU A 100 28.06 -6.62 -22.03
CA LEU A 100 28.08 -5.58 -23.05
C LEU A 100 28.04 -4.21 -22.36
N ASN A 101 29.02 -3.93 -21.49
CA ASN A 101 29.11 -2.67 -20.71
C ASN A 101 27.88 -2.38 -19.81
N ASN A 102 27.32 -3.41 -19.18
CA ASN A 102 26.12 -3.35 -18.32
C ASN A 102 24.94 -2.60 -18.96
N GLN A 103 24.75 -2.76 -20.27
CA GLN A 103 23.79 -1.95 -21.00
C GLN A 103 22.33 -2.40 -20.83
N ILE A 104 21.42 -1.44 -20.86
CA ILE A 104 19.99 -1.66 -21.15
C ILE A 104 19.82 -1.57 -22.67
N MET A 105 19.20 -2.58 -23.28
CA MET A 105 18.81 -2.55 -24.69
C MET A 105 17.29 -2.60 -24.83
N LYS A 106 16.74 -1.96 -25.87
CA LYS A 106 15.32 -1.91 -26.22
C LYS A 106 15.07 -2.56 -27.58
N THR A 107 13.92 -3.21 -27.73
CA THR A 107 13.38 -3.71 -29.00
C THR A 107 12.01 -3.09 -29.24
N THR A 108 11.66 -2.88 -30.50
CA THR A 108 10.33 -2.41 -30.94
C THR A 108 9.69 -3.35 -31.96
N ASN A 109 10.30 -4.52 -32.22
CA ASN A 109 9.83 -5.54 -33.14
C ASN A 109 9.84 -6.94 -32.48
N GLY A 110 9.65 -6.97 -31.16
CA GLY A 110 9.42 -8.23 -30.44
C GLY A 110 10.66 -9.09 -30.28
N GLY A 111 11.85 -8.49 -30.38
CA GLY A 111 13.14 -9.12 -30.15
C GLY A 111 13.96 -9.44 -31.40
N GLU A 112 13.48 -9.11 -32.60
CA GLU A 112 14.23 -9.32 -33.85
C GLU A 112 15.44 -8.37 -33.95
N GLU A 113 15.30 -7.13 -33.48
CA GLU A 113 16.39 -6.14 -33.36
C GLU A 113 16.43 -5.54 -31.95
N TRP A 114 17.64 -5.20 -31.48
CA TRP A 114 17.90 -4.62 -30.16
C TRP A 114 18.85 -3.43 -30.26
N PHE A 115 18.50 -2.32 -29.63
CA PHE A 115 19.26 -1.07 -29.62
C PHE A 115 19.65 -0.70 -28.19
N ALA A 116 20.92 -0.31 -27.97
CA ALA A 116 21.37 0.15 -26.66
C ALA A 116 20.68 1.46 -26.25
N GLN A 117 20.39 1.63 -24.97
CA GLN A 117 19.68 2.79 -24.40
C GLN A 117 20.47 3.46 -23.27
N LEU A 118 21.12 2.66 -22.42
CA LEU A 118 21.95 3.12 -21.30
C LEU A 118 23.17 2.20 -21.21
N ASN A 119 24.36 2.77 -20.97
CA ASN A 119 25.60 2.04 -20.74
C ASN A 119 26.17 2.46 -19.38
N GLU A 120 26.47 1.48 -18.51
CA GLU A 120 26.98 1.73 -17.15
C GLU A 120 28.26 0.93 -16.91
N GLU A 121 29.42 1.51 -17.21
CA GLU A 121 30.69 0.75 -17.21
C GLU A 121 31.10 0.24 -15.82
N ASP A 122 30.61 0.87 -14.75
CA ASP A 122 31.08 0.63 -13.38
C ASP A 122 30.10 -0.14 -12.46
N VAL A 123 28.86 -0.42 -12.89
CA VAL A 123 27.84 -1.03 -12.04
C VAL A 123 27.00 -2.07 -12.79
N TYR A 124 26.89 -3.26 -12.20
CA TYR A 124 25.96 -4.28 -12.67
C TYR A 124 24.50 -3.90 -12.38
N LEU A 125 23.72 -3.66 -13.43
CA LEU A 125 22.26 -3.57 -13.33
C LEU A 125 21.66 -4.97 -13.14
N ARG A 126 20.75 -5.13 -12.19
CA ARG A 126 20.28 -6.42 -11.67
C ARG A 126 18.83 -6.74 -12.01
N ASP A 127 17.98 -5.73 -12.12
CA ASP A 127 16.58 -5.89 -12.51
C ASP A 127 16.07 -4.67 -13.28
N LEU A 128 15.03 -4.89 -14.08
CA LEU A 128 14.41 -3.91 -14.98
C LEU A 128 12.90 -4.13 -15.00
N LYS A 129 12.13 -3.08 -14.70
CA LYS A 129 10.66 -3.11 -14.71
C LYS A 129 10.09 -1.87 -15.36
N PHE A 130 9.04 -2.05 -16.16
CA PHE A 130 8.29 -0.96 -16.77
C PHE A 130 6.83 -1.02 -16.31
N THR A 131 6.30 0.10 -15.84
CA THR A 131 4.89 0.24 -15.41
C THR A 131 3.99 0.64 -16.57
N THR A 132 4.55 1.32 -17.57
CA THR A 132 3.92 1.61 -18.87
C THR A 132 4.97 1.50 -19.97
N GLU A 133 4.59 1.70 -21.23
CA GLU A 133 5.58 1.78 -22.32
C GLU A 133 6.53 2.99 -22.20
N LEU A 134 6.21 3.95 -21.33
CA LEU A 134 7.00 5.17 -21.10
C LEU A 134 7.75 5.15 -19.77
N ILE A 135 7.16 4.59 -18.72
CA ILE A 135 7.72 4.69 -17.37
C ILE A 135 8.40 3.38 -16.98
N GLY A 136 9.68 3.46 -16.64
CA GLY A 136 10.49 2.30 -16.27
C GLY A 136 11.54 2.60 -15.22
N PHE A 137 12.00 1.54 -14.57
CA PHE A 137 13.02 1.55 -13.53
C PHE A 137 14.02 0.44 -13.76
N ALA A 138 15.30 0.77 -13.63
CA ALA A 138 16.40 -0.17 -13.60
C ALA A 138 17.11 -0.04 -12.25
N ILE A 139 17.43 -1.16 -11.62
CA ILE A 139 18.15 -1.16 -10.34
C ILE A 139 19.46 -1.92 -10.47
N GLY A 140 20.48 -1.52 -9.72
CA GLY A 140 21.82 -2.11 -9.76
C GLY A 140 22.48 -2.17 -8.40
N ASP A 141 23.69 -2.73 -8.38
CA ASP A 141 24.52 -2.84 -7.18
C ASP A 141 24.80 -1.44 -6.56
N PHE A 142 25.18 -1.37 -5.27
CA PHE A 142 25.54 -0.13 -4.55
C PHE A 142 24.45 0.95 -4.45
N GLY A 143 23.19 0.53 -4.37
CA GLY A 143 22.05 1.47 -4.23
C GLY A 143 21.71 2.18 -5.54
N ARG A 144 22.12 1.61 -6.68
CA ARG A 144 21.88 2.22 -7.98
C ARG A 144 20.43 2.07 -8.42
N ILE A 145 19.82 3.19 -8.78
CA ILE A 145 18.43 3.26 -9.22
C ILE A 145 18.39 4.22 -10.41
N PHE A 146 17.86 3.77 -11.55
CA PHE A 146 17.60 4.60 -12.71
C PHE A 146 16.11 4.59 -13.02
N ASN A 147 15.59 5.72 -13.45
CA ASN A 147 14.19 5.89 -13.83
C ASN A 147 14.10 6.52 -15.23
N THR A 148 13.19 6.04 -16.05
CA THR A 148 12.81 6.65 -17.33
C THR A 148 11.33 7.00 -17.33
N THR A 149 10.96 8.04 -18.08
CA THR A 149 9.56 8.47 -18.29
C THR A 149 9.23 8.62 -19.78
N ASP A 150 10.12 8.19 -20.67
CA ASP A 150 10.00 8.29 -22.13
C ASP A 150 10.29 6.94 -22.84
N GLY A 151 10.16 5.83 -22.12
CA GLY A 151 10.27 4.48 -22.68
C GLY A 151 11.72 4.02 -22.84
N GLY A 152 12.61 4.58 -22.04
CA GLY A 152 14.04 4.26 -22.04
C GLY A 152 14.86 5.06 -23.04
N ASP A 153 14.27 6.04 -23.72
CA ASP A 153 15.00 6.95 -24.61
C ASP A 153 15.94 7.85 -23.80
N ASN A 154 15.55 8.21 -22.56
CA ASN A 154 16.42 8.81 -21.55
C ASN A 154 16.23 8.14 -20.18
N TRP A 155 17.33 7.98 -19.43
CA TRP A 155 17.34 7.46 -18.06
C TRP A 155 17.92 8.49 -17.09
N ILE A 156 17.25 8.65 -15.95
CA ILE A 156 17.60 9.57 -14.86
C ILE A 156 18.10 8.75 -13.68
N ASP A 157 19.32 9.02 -13.22
CA ASP A 157 19.89 8.43 -12.01
C ASP A 157 19.17 8.96 -10.74
N LYS A 158 18.64 8.04 -9.93
CA LYS A 158 17.94 8.21 -8.65
C LYS A 158 18.63 7.45 -7.50
N SER A 159 19.87 7.04 -7.73
CA SER A 159 20.64 6.20 -6.82
C SER A 159 20.82 6.87 -5.46
N ILE A 160 20.81 6.04 -4.42
CA ILE A 160 21.21 6.45 -3.07
C ILE A 160 22.60 5.89 -2.88
N ASP A 161 23.61 6.75 -2.83
CA ASP A 161 25.02 6.36 -2.72
C ASP A 161 25.24 5.57 -1.41
N SER A 162 25.28 4.22 -1.44
CA SER A 162 25.76 3.48 -0.25
C SER A 162 26.10 2.00 -0.30
N THR A 163 26.93 1.66 0.69
CA THR A 163 27.26 0.36 1.30
C THR A 163 26.70 0.23 2.75
N TYR A 164 25.61 0.92 3.13
CA TYR A 164 25.19 1.08 4.55
C TYR A 164 24.39 -0.10 5.14
N PHE A 165 24.66 -0.49 6.41
CA PHE A 165 23.82 -1.42 7.20
C PHE A 165 22.89 -0.65 8.15
N LEU A 166 21.57 -0.78 8.01
CA LEU A 166 20.56 -0.13 8.88
C LEU A 166 20.39 -0.89 10.21
N ARG A 167 20.15 -0.20 11.35
CA ARG A 167 20.24 -0.79 12.72
C ARG A 167 19.09 -0.50 13.67
N SER A 168 18.52 0.71 13.66
CA SER A 168 17.40 1.07 14.54
C SER A 168 16.56 2.18 13.89
N THR A 169 15.26 2.20 14.18
CA THR A 169 14.28 3.08 13.55
C THR A 169 13.37 3.73 14.58
N ILE A 170 12.94 4.97 14.31
CA ILE A 170 11.95 5.66 15.13
C ILE A 170 11.11 6.60 14.29
N PHE A 171 9.79 6.59 14.50
CA PHE A 171 8.85 7.52 13.89
C PHE A 171 8.17 8.36 14.97
N VAL A 172 8.03 9.65 14.72
CA VAL A 172 7.30 10.58 15.62
C VAL A 172 5.96 11.03 15.03
N SER A 173 5.73 10.70 13.76
CA SER A 173 4.47 10.89 13.02
C SER A 173 4.46 9.98 11.80
N GLU A 174 3.33 9.92 11.09
CA GLU A 174 3.20 9.14 9.85
C GLU A 174 4.11 9.62 8.70
N GLN A 175 4.56 10.88 8.76
CA GLN A 175 5.37 11.52 7.71
C GLN A 175 6.85 11.63 8.08
N ILE A 176 7.17 11.65 9.38
CA ILE A 176 8.52 11.95 9.87
C ILE A 176 9.07 10.79 10.69
N GLY A 177 10.17 10.23 10.22
CA GLY A 177 10.91 9.17 10.88
C GLY A 177 12.40 9.20 10.57
N TRP A 178 13.17 8.47 11.38
CA TRP A 178 14.61 8.36 11.28
C TRP A 178 15.06 6.91 11.33
N ILE A 179 16.18 6.65 10.67
CA ILE A 179 16.88 5.37 10.67
C ILE A 179 18.34 5.64 10.99
N VAL A 180 18.89 4.90 11.94
CA VAL A 180 20.32 4.88 12.19
C VAL A 180 20.96 3.67 11.52
N ALA A 181 22.10 3.89 10.91
CA ALA A 181 22.84 2.92 10.13
C ALA A 181 24.33 2.98 10.45
N THR A 182 25.12 2.10 9.84
CA THR A 182 26.57 2.26 9.77
C THR A 182 26.87 3.57 9.06
N ASN A 183 27.45 4.53 9.79
CA ASN A 183 27.90 5.85 9.32
C ASN A 183 26.81 6.86 8.97
N SER A 184 25.52 6.52 9.12
CA SER A 184 24.45 7.35 8.57
C SER A 184 23.24 7.48 9.49
N ILE A 185 22.60 8.65 9.42
CA ILE A 185 21.26 8.87 9.98
C ILE A 185 20.36 9.29 8.83
N LEU A 186 19.43 8.44 8.41
CA LEU A 186 18.48 8.76 7.36
C LEU A 186 17.25 9.39 7.98
N LYS A 187 16.71 10.41 7.32
CA LYS A 187 15.43 11.03 7.69
C LYS A 187 14.49 11.00 6.50
N THR A 188 13.23 10.70 6.79
CA THR A 188 12.12 10.97 5.87
C THR A 188 11.25 12.10 6.43
N THR A 189 10.69 12.91 5.53
CA THR A 189 9.64 13.89 5.83
C THR A 189 8.37 13.65 5.01
N ASP A 190 8.34 12.58 4.24
CA ASP A 190 7.28 12.22 3.31
C ASP A 190 6.84 10.76 3.49
N GLY A 191 7.02 10.21 4.70
CA GLY A 191 6.55 8.87 5.06
C GLY A 191 7.31 7.74 4.36
N GLY A 192 8.59 7.96 4.11
CA GLY A 192 9.54 6.99 3.55
C GLY A 192 9.74 7.05 2.03
N ASN A 193 9.09 8.00 1.34
CA ASN A 193 9.22 8.16 -0.13
C ASN A 193 10.61 8.66 -0.53
N THR A 194 11.17 9.58 0.25
CA THR A 194 12.57 9.98 0.16
C THR A 194 13.25 9.85 1.51
N TRP A 195 14.50 9.40 1.45
CA TRP A 195 15.39 9.30 2.61
C TRP A 195 16.58 10.19 2.38
N ILE A 196 16.66 11.26 3.17
CA ILE A 196 17.76 12.22 3.09
C ILE A 196 18.73 11.86 4.21
N ASN A 197 19.98 11.56 3.85
CA ASN A 197 21.03 11.35 4.85
C ASN A 197 21.33 12.67 5.58
N GLN A 198 21.11 12.66 6.89
CA GLN A 198 21.27 13.81 7.80
C GLN A 198 22.65 13.82 8.48
N LEU A 199 23.41 12.74 8.39
CA LEU A 199 24.72 12.64 9.01
C LEU A 199 25.60 11.66 8.22
N ASN A 200 26.77 12.11 7.76
CA ASN A 200 27.83 11.22 7.27
C ASN A 200 28.93 11.14 8.33
N ALA A 201 28.78 10.23 9.28
CA ALA A 201 29.78 10.02 10.34
C ALA A 201 30.96 9.18 9.82
N SER A 202 32.17 9.49 10.30
CA SER A 202 33.38 8.69 10.05
C SER A 202 33.21 7.24 10.55
N SER A 203 33.10 6.25 9.65
CA SER A 203 33.26 4.79 9.88
C SER A 203 32.87 4.22 11.28
N ILE A 204 31.68 4.55 11.81
CA ILE A 204 31.17 4.11 13.11
C ILE A 204 29.72 3.64 13.01
N ASN A 205 29.41 2.55 13.70
CA ASN A 205 28.05 2.06 13.82
C ASN A 205 27.26 2.84 14.86
N LEU A 206 26.06 3.29 14.48
CA LEU A 206 25.05 3.78 15.40
C LEU A 206 24.11 2.62 15.77
N ASN A 207 23.93 2.35 17.05
CA ASN A 207 23.30 1.14 17.58
C ASN A 207 21.84 1.37 18.03
N SER A 208 21.51 2.56 18.56
CA SER A 208 20.16 2.87 19.06
C SER A 208 19.84 4.36 18.89
N ILE A 209 18.55 4.69 18.81
CA ILE A 209 18.02 6.06 18.69
C ILE A 209 16.80 6.24 19.59
N SER A 210 16.71 7.40 20.25
CA SER A 210 15.59 7.78 21.13
C SER A 210 15.26 9.27 20.96
N PHE A 211 13.98 9.61 20.96
CA PHE A 211 13.50 11.00 20.89
C PHE A 211 12.74 11.36 22.16
N GLY A 212 13.18 12.42 22.84
CA GLY A 212 12.48 12.99 24.00
C GLY A 212 11.37 13.98 23.61
N SER A 213 11.31 14.38 22.34
CA SER A 213 10.21 15.13 21.70
C SER A 213 10.33 14.99 20.19
N ALA A 214 9.34 15.45 19.40
CA ALA A 214 9.43 15.42 17.93
C ALA A 214 10.63 16.21 17.34
N SER A 215 11.23 17.13 18.10
CA SER A 215 12.36 17.96 17.67
C SER A 215 13.70 17.58 18.30
N VAL A 216 13.71 16.86 19.43
CA VAL A 216 14.94 16.54 20.17
C VAL A 216 15.13 15.03 20.24
N GLY A 217 16.22 14.57 19.64
CA GLY A 217 16.56 13.15 19.56
C GLY A 217 18.04 12.89 19.74
N TYR A 218 18.35 11.66 20.13
CA TYR A 218 19.69 11.22 20.50
C TYR A 218 19.95 9.85 19.89
N THR A 219 21.14 9.62 19.38
CA THR A 219 21.59 8.30 18.94
C THR A 219 22.95 7.98 19.51
N VAL A 220 23.18 6.69 19.80
CA VAL A 220 24.41 6.19 20.41
C VAL A 220 25.05 5.11 19.56
N GLY A 221 26.36 4.95 19.66
CA GLY A 221 27.10 4.03 18.79
C GLY A 221 28.42 3.55 19.36
N ASP A 222 29.23 2.98 18.46
CA ASP A 222 30.56 2.48 18.79
C ASP A 222 31.49 3.63 19.22
N LEU A 223 32.56 3.28 19.94
CA LEU A 223 33.54 4.24 20.47
C LEU A 223 32.95 5.31 21.41
N GLY A 224 31.83 5.01 22.07
CA GLY A 224 31.19 5.90 23.04
C GLY A 224 30.48 7.11 22.43
N ARG A 225 30.27 7.10 21.11
CA ARG A 225 29.68 8.24 20.40
C ARG A 225 28.21 8.43 20.72
N ILE A 226 27.84 9.69 20.95
CA ILE A 226 26.46 10.13 21.08
C ILE A 226 26.27 11.31 20.13
N TYR A 227 25.20 11.30 19.32
CA TYR A 227 24.79 12.44 18.52
C TYR A 227 23.43 12.94 18.98
N LYS A 228 23.26 14.26 18.97
CA LYS A 228 22.02 14.96 19.33
C LYS A 228 21.50 15.77 18.16
N THR A 229 20.19 15.74 17.96
CA THR A 229 19.45 16.74 17.19
C THR A 229 18.56 17.58 18.09
N SER A 230 18.33 18.84 17.70
CA SER A 230 17.37 19.75 18.37
C SER A 230 16.40 20.39 17.39
N ASN A 231 16.39 19.90 16.14
CA ASN A 231 15.57 20.42 15.05
C ASN A 231 14.95 19.28 14.22
N GLY A 232 14.59 18.17 14.87
CA GLY A 232 13.96 17.03 14.23
C GLY A 232 14.90 16.38 13.20
N GLY A 233 16.17 16.20 13.56
CA GLY A 233 17.16 15.55 12.73
C GLY A 233 17.57 16.30 11.47
N ASN A 234 17.22 17.58 11.29
CA ASN A 234 17.76 18.38 10.18
C ASN A 234 19.28 18.58 10.30
N ASN A 235 19.79 18.59 11.53
CA ASN A 235 21.22 18.51 11.83
C ASN A 235 21.45 17.61 13.06
N TRP A 236 22.61 16.97 13.09
CA TRP A 236 23.10 16.15 14.21
C TRP A 236 24.47 16.61 14.67
N ASN A 237 24.63 16.83 15.97
CA ASN A 237 25.88 17.25 16.58
C ASN A 237 26.43 16.14 17.47
N GLU A 238 27.71 15.81 17.33
CA GLU A 238 28.40 14.87 18.23
C GLU A 238 28.56 15.50 19.62
N LEU A 239 28.23 14.73 20.66
CA LEU A 239 28.43 15.09 22.06
C LEU A 239 29.64 14.34 22.61
N SER A 240 30.51 15.05 23.32
CA SER A 240 31.67 14.44 23.98
C SER A 240 31.25 13.82 25.31
N THR A 241 31.33 12.50 25.41
CA THR A 241 31.00 11.73 26.63
C THR A 241 32.23 11.36 27.47
N GLY A 242 33.44 11.49 26.92
CA GLY A 242 34.68 11.13 27.60
C GLY A 242 34.96 9.62 27.71
N ILE A 243 34.09 8.78 27.13
CA ILE A 243 34.24 7.32 27.10
C ILE A 243 34.59 6.81 25.69
N ARG A 244 35.10 5.57 25.61
CA ARG A 244 35.35 4.86 24.34
C ARG A 244 34.61 3.53 24.21
N ASN A 245 33.84 3.15 25.23
CA ASN A 245 33.12 1.89 25.25
C ASN A 245 31.92 1.97 24.31
N ARG A 246 31.61 0.88 23.62
CA ARG A 246 30.44 0.80 22.74
C ARG A 246 29.16 0.96 23.55
N LEU A 247 28.27 1.84 23.09
CA LEU A 247 26.93 2.02 23.63
C LEU A 247 25.91 1.23 22.80
N ASN A 248 25.06 0.43 23.46
CA ASN A 248 24.10 -0.46 22.83
C ASN A 248 22.68 0.11 22.83
N SER A 249 22.26 0.76 23.92
CA SER A 249 20.89 1.26 24.08
C SER A 249 20.87 2.65 24.68
N VAL A 250 19.89 3.47 24.27
CA VAL A 250 19.67 4.83 24.76
C VAL A 250 18.19 5.04 25.02
N PHE A 251 17.88 5.70 26.13
CA PHE A 251 16.51 5.99 26.54
C PHE A 251 16.41 7.41 27.09
N PHE A 252 15.47 8.19 26.56
CA PHE A 252 15.15 9.53 27.04
C PHE A 252 13.69 9.57 27.52
N VAL A 253 13.48 9.94 28.79
CA VAL A 253 12.14 10.17 29.36
C VAL A 253 11.58 11.54 28.98
N SER A 254 12.46 12.46 28.60
CA SER A 254 12.11 13.81 28.14
C SER A 254 13.17 14.34 27.17
N SER A 255 12.99 15.55 26.63
CA SER A 255 13.99 16.17 25.75
C SER A 255 15.32 16.51 26.44
N ILE A 256 15.36 16.54 27.78
CA ILE A 256 16.54 16.95 28.57
C ILE A 256 17.10 15.84 29.46
N GLU A 257 16.35 14.77 29.72
CA GLU A 257 16.76 13.74 30.66
C GLU A 257 16.78 12.35 30.02
N GLY A 258 17.92 11.66 30.13
CA GLY A 258 18.12 10.36 29.50
C GLY A 258 19.40 9.62 29.91
N TRP A 259 19.46 8.37 29.50
CA TRP A 259 20.52 7.42 29.83
C TRP A 259 21.01 6.66 28.59
N ALA A 260 22.28 6.28 28.58
CA ALA A 260 22.85 5.38 27.59
C ALA A 260 23.69 4.30 28.26
N VAL A 261 23.57 3.06 27.78
CA VAL A 261 24.26 1.90 28.36
C VAL A 261 25.01 1.10 27.32
N GLY A 262 26.05 0.39 27.75
CA GLY A 262 26.87 -0.38 26.85
C GLY A 262 27.84 -1.34 27.52
N TYR A 263 28.95 -1.58 26.85
CA TYR A 263 29.96 -2.56 27.24
C TYR A 263 30.69 -2.17 28.52
N ASP A 264 31.31 -3.15 29.18
CA ASP A 264 32.12 -2.98 30.40
C ASP A 264 31.39 -2.25 31.54
N GLY A 265 30.09 -2.53 31.69
CA GLY A 265 29.26 -1.98 32.76
C GLY A 265 28.91 -0.50 32.58
N THR A 266 29.19 0.09 31.40
CA THR A 266 29.10 1.55 31.17
C THR A 266 27.66 2.05 31.25
N ILE A 267 27.44 3.07 32.07
CA ILE A 267 26.18 3.82 32.18
C ILE A 267 26.51 5.31 32.04
N GLN A 268 25.83 6.00 31.13
CA GLN A 268 25.89 7.45 30.94
C GLN A 268 24.53 8.03 31.30
N TYR A 269 24.51 9.15 32.03
CA TYR A 269 23.30 9.89 32.39
C TYR A 269 23.42 11.38 32.06
N THR A 270 22.34 11.99 31.63
CA THR A 270 22.23 13.45 31.48
C THR A 270 20.87 13.94 31.98
N SER A 271 20.87 15.14 32.59
CA SER A 271 19.67 15.86 33.03
C SER A 271 19.52 17.25 32.39
N ASP A 272 20.47 17.64 31.54
CA ASP A 272 20.54 18.96 30.92
C ASP A 272 20.52 18.91 29.38
N GLY A 273 20.04 17.79 28.82
CA GLY A 273 19.93 17.55 27.39
C GLY A 273 21.27 17.22 26.74
N GLY A 274 22.16 16.53 27.44
CA GLY A 274 23.45 16.08 26.93
C GLY A 274 24.51 17.18 26.86
N ASN A 275 24.35 18.29 27.57
CA ASN A 275 25.45 19.24 27.74
C ASN A 275 26.51 18.65 28.68
N ILE A 276 26.07 17.93 29.70
CA ILE A 276 26.91 17.14 30.60
C ILE A 276 26.41 15.70 30.60
N TRP A 277 27.34 14.77 30.38
CA TRP A 277 27.13 13.34 30.59
C TRP A 277 27.93 12.88 31.81
N LEU A 278 27.22 12.38 32.81
CA LEU A 278 27.79 11.78 34.00
C LEU A 278 28.02 10.30 33.72
N SER A 279 29.29 9.88 33.79
CA SER A 279 29.70 8.50 33.59
C SER A 279 29.73 7.75 34.91
N SER A 280 29.10 6.58 34.94
CA SER A 280 29.26 5.58 36.00
C SER A 280 29.48 4.20 35.38
N THR A 281 30.04 3.29 36.18
CA THR A 281 30.20 1.88 35.79
C THR A 281 29.59 0.99 36.86
N PHE A 282 28.92 -0.06 36.41
CA PHE A 282 28.36 -1.08 37.28
C PHE A 282 28.84 -2.47 36.85
N GLY A 283 29.79 -3.03 37.61
CA GLY A 283 30.43 -4.30 37.25
C GLY A 283 31.20 -4.23 35.94
N THR A 284 31.33 -5.39 35.27
CA THR A 284 32.02 -5.54 33.98
C THR A 284 31.12 -6.30 32.99
N TYR A 285 29.86 -5.92 32.92
CA TYR A 285 28.83 -6.60 32.12
C TYR A 285 28.57 -5.86 30.80
N ASP A 286 28.24 -6.61 29.76
CA ASP A 286 27.74 -6.03 28.52
C ASP A 286 26.24 -5.80 28.65
N TRP A 287 25.84 -4.52 28.74
CA TRP A 287 24.42 -4.14 28.82
C TRP A 287 23.75 -4.23 27.45
N SER A 288 22.62 -4.92 27.39
CA SER A 288 21.82 -5.11 26.18
C SER A 288 20.78 -4.01 26.03
N CYS A 289 20.05 -3.70 27.11
CA CYS A 289 18.88 -2.83 27.06
C CYS A 289 18.74 -1.99 28.34
N ILE A 290 18.17 -0.79 28.19
CA ILE A 290 17.77 0.11 29.26
C ILE A 290 16.31 0.53 29.04
N PHE A 291 15.54 0.53 30.12
CA PHE A 291 14.12 0.88 30.10
C PHE A 291 13.74 1.70 31.33
N PHE A 292 12.96 2.75 31.15
CA PHE A 292 12.36 3.53 32.23
C PHE A 292 10.85 3.60 32.06
N ILE A 293 10.11 3.35 33.14
CA ILE A 293 8.64 3.52 33.19
C ILE A 293 8.26 4.94 33.65
N SER A 294 9.15 5.58 34.41
CA SER A 294 9.03 6.95 34.89
C SER A 294 10.42 7.57 35.00
N GLN A 295 10.52 8.86 35.30
CA GLN A 295 11.82 9.54 35.48
C GLN A 295 12.68 8.93 36.61
N ASN A 296 12.05 8.26 37.58
CA ASN A 296 12.73 7.73 38.76
C ASN A 296 13.02 6.24 38.66
N ILE A 297 12.13 5.48 37.99
CA ILE A 297 12.15 4.02 38.02
C ILE A 297 12.53 3.46 36.66
N GLY A 298 13.61 2.69 36.67
CA GLY A 298 14.15 2.08 35.46
C GLY A 298 15.00 0.84 35.75
N TRP A 299 15.27 0.08 34.70
CA TRP A 299 15.99 -1.17 34.73
C TRP A 299 16.99 -1.24 33.58
N ILE A 300 18.10 -1.92 33.83
CA ILE A 300 19.10 -2.27 32.81
C ILE A 300 19.30 -3.78 32.88
N VAL A 301 19.41 -4.40 31.70
CA VAL A 301 19.64 -5.84 31.56
C VAL A 301 20.81 -6.14 30.65
N GLY A 302 21.42 -7.31 30.82
CA GLY A 302 22.55 -7.70 29.98
C GLY A 302 23.06 -9.12 30.17
N ALA A 303 24.34 -9.29 29.81
CA ALA A 303 25.03 -10.57 29.83
C ALA A 303 24.95 -11.28 31.19
N GLY A 304 24.94 -12.61 31.16
CA GLY A 304 24.97 -13.46 32.36
C GLY A 304 23.71 -13.35 33.24
N GLY A 305 22.59 -12.92 32.68
CA GLY A 305 21.31 -12.84 33.39
C GLY A 305 21.20 -11.60 34.28
N THR A 306 22.04 -10.59 34.06
CA THR A 306 22.13 -9.45 34.97
C THR A 306 20.97 -8.50 34.81
N ILE A 307 20.47 -8.01 35.96
CA ILE A 307 19.45 -6.96 36.05
C ILE A 307 19.90 -6.00 37.14
N ILE A 308 19.84 -4.70 36.86
CA ILE A 308 19.96 -3.64 37.87
C ILE A 308 18.74 -2.73 37.78
N LYS A 309 18.27 -2.25 38.93
CA LYS A 309 17.12 -1.37 39.06
C LYS A 309 17.54 -0.06 39.71
N THR A 310 16.93 1.03 39.28
CA THR A 310 16.95 2.32 39.97
C THR A 310 15.56 2.71 40.44
N THR A 311 15.49 3.45 41.55
CA THR A 311 14.28 4.14 42.02
C THR A 311 14.49 5.65 42.21
N ASP A 312 15.68 6.17 41.86
CA ASP A 312 16.08 7.56 42.02
C ASP A 312 16.69 8.16 40.74
N GLY A 313 16.24 7.69 39.56
CA GLY A 313 16.68 8.24 38.27
C GLY A 313 18.10 7.84 37.86
N GLY A 314 18.62 6.74 38.37
CA GLY A 314 19.92 6.18 38.03
C GLY A 314 21.07 6.78 38.84
N ILE A 315 20.76 7.49 39.94
CA ILE A 315 21.77 7.92 40.92
C ILE A 315 22.33 6.68 41.62
N ASN A 316 21.46 5.74 42.00
CA ASN A 316 21.84 4.45 42.55
C ASN A 316 21.23 3.30 41.75
N TRP A 317 22.06 2.31 41.45
CA TRP A 317 21.65 1.06 40.80
C TRP A 317 21.79 -0.09 41.78
N VAL A 318 20.70 -0.80 42.00
CA VAL A 318 20.65 -1.96 42.90
C VAL A 318 20.54 -3.23 42.05
N PRO A 319 21.48 -4.18 42.18
CA PRO A 319 21.41 -5.43 41.46
C PRO A 319 20.23 -6.28 41.92
N GLN A 320 19.51 -6.83 40.95
CA GLN A 320 18.36 -7.69 41.16
C GLN A 320 18.75 -9.13 40.81
N ASN A 321 18.34 -10.07 41.65
CA ASN A 321 18.60 -11.48 41.40
C ASN A 321 17.56 -12.01 40.41
N SER A 322 17.97 -12.18 39.16
CA SER A 322 17.13 -12.77 38.10
C SER A 322 16.96 -14.29 38.25
N GLY A 323 17.89 -14.96 38.96
CA GLY A 323 18.01 -16.40 39.00
C GLY A 323 18.54 -17.05 37.69
N LEU A 324 18.91 -16.24 36.69
CA LEU A 324 19.42 -16.72 35.40
C LEU A 324 20.96 -16.70 35.34
N THR A 325 21.53 -17.59 34.52
CA THR A 325 22.97 -17.61 34.19
C THR A 325 23.26 -17.24 32.73
N PHE A 326 22.21 -17.06 31.91
CA PHE A 326 22.31 -16.69 30.49
C PHE A 326 21.84 -15.25 30.28
N GLY A 327 22.33 -14.60 29.23
CA GLY A 327 22.05 -13.18 28.95
C GLY A 327 20.56 -12.86 28.81
N ILE A 328 20.18 -11.70 29.34
CA ILE A 328 18.87 -11.09 29.10
C ILE A 328 19.05 -10.05 28.00
N ASP A 329 18.22 -10.14 26.98
CA ASP A 329 18.33 -9.29 25.78
C ASP A 329 17.39 -8.08 25.89
N GLU A 330 16.22 -8.27 26.51
CA GLU A 330 15.18 -7.24 26.58
C GLU A 330 14.41 -7.28 27.91
N ILE A 331 13.93 -6.11 28.32
CA ILE A 331 13.13 -5.90 29.53
C ILE A 331 12.02 -4.90 29.24
N TYR A 332 10.83 -5.16 29.79
CA TYR A 332 9.67 -4.31 29.60
C TYR A 332 8.77 -4.32 30.83
N PHE A 333 8.29 -3.14 31.20
CA PHE A 333 7.34 -2.95 32.30
C PHE A 333 6.09 -2.24 31.79
N ILE A 334 4.93 -2.66 32.28
CA ILE A 334 3.64 -2.01 32.02
C ILE A 334 3.20 -1.08 33.16
N SER A 335 3.82 -1.26 34.33
CA SER A 335 3.63 -0.43 35.51
C SER A 335 4.93 -0.41 36.32
N GLU A 336 4.98 0.34 37.41
CA GLU A 336 6.16 0.35 38.30
C GLU A 336 6.41 -1.01 38.98
N ASP A 337 5.38 -1.87 39.04
CA ASP A 337 5.43 -3.15 39.75
C ASP A 337 5.53 -4.36 38.81
N VAL A 338 4.87 -4.30 37.64
CA VAL A 338 4.70 -5.48 36.79
C VAL A 338 5.52 -5.36 35.52
N GLY A 339 6.43 -6.31 35.34
CA GLY A 339 7.30 -6.38 34.18
C GLY A 339 7.88 -7.75 33.92
N TRP A 340 8.41 -7.90 32.71
CA TRP A 340 8.99 -9.12 32.19
C TRP A 340 10.37 -8.85 31.63
N ALA A 341 11.24 -9.85 31.72
CA ALA A 341 12.51 -9.84 31.01
C ALA A 341 12.69 -11.18 30.28
N VAL A 342 13.29 -11.09 29.11
CA VAL A 342 13.45 -12.22 28.18
C VAL A 342 14.88 -12.31 27.69
N GLY A 343 15.34 -13.53 27.42
CA GLY A 343 16.71 -13.73 26.99
C GLY A 343 17.01 -15.14 26.50
N ALA A 344 18.30 -15.44 26.47
CA ALA A 344 18.85 -16.70 25.97
C ALA A 344 18.26 -17.93 26.67
N ASP A 345 18.24 -19.06 25.95
CA ASP A 345 17.64 -20.35 26.37
C ASP A 345 16.11 -20.32 26.62
N GLY A 346 15.42 -19.33 26.03
CA GLY A 346 13.97 -19.18 26.17
C GLY A 346 13.54 -18.80 27.58
N ALA A 347 14.42 -18.12 28.31
CA ALA A 347 14.15 -17.63 29.64
C ALA A 347 13.06 -16.57 29.62
N ILE A 348 12.04 -16.77 30.46
CA ILE A 348 11.06 -15.74 30.81
C ILE A 348 11.07 -15.62 32.32
N ILE A 349 11.31 -14.40 32.79
CA ILE A 349 11.19 -14.04 34.19
C ILE A 349 10.19 -12.90 34.31
N LYS A 350 9.44 -12.92 35.41
CA LYS A 350 8.46 -11.87 35.73
C LYS A 350 8.74 -11.35 37.13
N SER A 351 8.52 -10.05 37.27
CA SER A 351 8.32 -9.42 38.57
C SER A 351 6.91 -8.86 38.69
N ILE A 352 6.39 -8.88 39.92
CA ILE A 352 5.14 -8.25 40.35
C ILE A 352 5.39 -7.23 41.48
N ASP A 353 6.65 -6.91 41.74
CA ASP A 353 7.11 -6.00 42.80
C ASP A 353 8.20 -5.05 42.29
N GLY A 354 8.18 -4.75 40.99
CA GLY A 354 9.07 -3.77 40.36
C GLY A 354 10.50 -4.27 40.20
N GLY A 355 10.71 -5.57 40.23
CA GLY A 355 12.00 -6.23 40.05
C GLY A 355 12.73 -6.58 41.33
N GLU A 356 12.13 -6.39 42.52
CA GLU A 356 12.74 -6.82 43.79
C GLU A 356 12.86 -8.35 43.87
N ASN A 357 11.85 -9.05 43.35
CA ASN A 357 11.89 -10.48 43.14
C ASN A 357 11.56 -10.80 41.68
N TRP A 358 12.41 -11.64 41.09
CA TRP A 358 12.17 -12.24 39.79
C TRP A 358 11.83 -13.69 39.96
N VAL A 359 10.63 -14.05 39.53
CA VAL A 359 10.20 -15.44 39.49
C VAL A 359 10.49 -15.95 38.10
N ILE A 360 11.31 -17.01 38.03
CA ILE A 360 11.52 -17.76 36.80
C ILE A 360 10.20 -18.41 36.43
N GLN A 361 9.56 -17.84 35.41
CA GLN A 361 8.34 -18.39 34.87
C GLN A 361 8.65 -19.56 33.95
N ARG A 362 9.81 -19.51 33.29
CA ARG A 362 10.31 -20.59 32.44
C ARG A 362 11.82 -20.50 32.20
N ILE A 363 12.50 -21.66 32.17
CA ILE A 363 13.91 -21.83 31.78
C ILE A 363 14.13 -23.24 31.18
N GLY A 364 15.18 -23.45 30.39
CA GLY A 364 15.67 -24.79 30.05
C GLY A 364 14.90 -25.52 28.96
N ALA A 365 14.25 -24.79 28.04
CA ALA A 365 13.48 -25.40 26.96
C ALA A 365 14.34 -25.99 25.83
N MET A 366 15.68 -25.86 25.90
CA MET A 366 16.66 -26.18 24.84
C MET A 366 16.47 -25.41 23.52
N TYR A 367 15.38 -24.65 23.42
CA TYR A 367 14.81 -24.12 22.20
C TYR A 367 14.25 -22.72 22.48
N GLY A 368 14.85 -21.71 21.84
CA GLY A 368 14.54 -20.30 22.09
C GLY A 368 13.08 -19.94 21.76
N LEU A 369 12.50 -19.13 22.64
CA LEU A 369 11.25 -18.40 22.37
C LEU A 369 11.52 -17.29 21.36
N GLN A 370 10.59 -17.08 20.43
CA GLN A 370 10.75 -16.16 19.31
C GLN A 370 9.78 -14.98 19.34
N SER A 371 8.64 -15.14 20.02
CA SER A 371 7.65 -14.07 20.16
C SER A 371 6.80 -14.29 21.42
N CYS A 372 6.31 -13.20 22.00
CA CYS A 372 5.34 -13.21 23.10
C CYS A 372 4.37 -12.04 22.97
N ILE A 373 3.15 -12.23 23.47
CA ILE A 373 2.12 -11.19 23.49
C ILE A 373 1.27 -11.33 24.76
N PHE A 374 0.93 -10.20 25.38
CA PHE A 374 0.04 -10.11 26.54
C PHE A 374 -1.09 -9.13 26.22
N ILE A 375 -2.33 -9.52 26.52
CA ILE A 375 -3.51 -8.66 26.34
C ILE A 375 -3.90 -7.94 27.63
N ASN A 376 -3.42 -8.44 28.77
CA ASN A 376 -3.53 -7.85 30.09
C ASN A 376 -2.45 -8.46 31.03
N ASP A 377 -2.48 -8.07 32.30
CA ASP A 377 -1.51 -8.48 33.34
C ASP A 377 -1.53 -9.98 33.68
N SER A 378 -2.57 -10.69 33.25
CA SER A 378 -2.89 -12.05 33.62
C SER A 378 -2.84 -13.01 32.43
N ILE A 379 -3.15 -12.56 31.22
CA ILE A 379 -3.29 -13.42 30.04
C ILE A 379 -2.23 -13.07 29.00
N GLY A 380 -1.42 -14.07 28.64
CA GLY A 380 -0.40 -13.93 27.61
C GLY A 380 -0.03 -15.26 26.95
N TRP A 381 0.64 -15.15 25.81
CA TRP A 381 1.08 -16.26 24.98
C TRP A 381 2.54 -16.07 24.58
N THR A 382 3.25 -17.18 24.39
CA THR A 382 4.58 -17.18 23.78
C THR A 382 4.75 -18.35 22.85
N VAL A 383 5.49 -18.15 21.78
CA VAL A 383 5.83 -19.19 20.80
C VAL A 383 7.32 -19.20 20.50
N GLY A 384 7.83 -20.35 20.09
CA GLY A 384 9.21 -20.50 19.68
C GLY A 384 9.50 -21.83 19.01
N LEU A 385 10.75 -22.24 19.08
CA LEU A 385 11.18 -23.54 18.58
C LEU A 385 10.47 -24.66 19.38
N TYR A 386 9.66 -25.47 18.68
CA TYR A 386 8.89 -26.60 19.22
C TYR A 386 7.87 -26.29 20.34
N THR A 387 7.57 -25.02 20.63
CA THR A 387 6.81 -24.69 21.84
C THR A 387 5.88 -23.50 21.64
N ALA A 388 4.63 -23.67 22.09
CA ALA A 388 3.65 -22.60 22.26
C ALA A 388 3.04 -22.75 23.66
N LEU A 389 2.92 -21.64 24.38
CA LEU A 389 2.46 -21.63 25.75
C LEU A 389 1.46 -20.51 25.96
N LYS A 390 0.52 -20.73 26.88
CA LYS A 390 -0.39 -19.71 27.40
C LYS A 390 -0.25 -19.60 28.91
N THR A 391 -0.35 -18.38 29.40
CA THR A 391 -0.61 -18.11 30.82
C THR A 391 -1.96 -17.41 30.97
N THR A 392 -2.63 -17.68 32.09
CA THR A 392 -3.87 -16.99 32.54
C THR A 392 -3.74 -16.44 33.95
N ASP A 393 -2.54 -16.52 34.54
CA ASP A 393 -2.18 -16.05 35.87
C ASP A 393 -0.92 -15.17 35.84
N GLY A 394 -0.73 -14.52 34.70
CA GLY A 394 0.28 -13.52 34.46
C GLY A 394 1.68 -14.09 34.26
N GLY A 395 1.83 -15.38 34.09
CA GLY A 395 3.10 -16.06 33.85
C GLY A 395 3.40 -17.12 34.90
N SER A 396 2.72 -17.09 36.06
CA SER A 396 2.94 -18.00 37.20
C SER A 396 2.87 -19.47 36.80
N ASN A 397 1.98 -19.78 35.86
CA ASN A 397 1.94 -21.05 35.15
C ASN A 397 1.87 -20.81 33.64
N TRP A 398 2.68 -21.58 32.91
CA TRP A 398 2.65 -21.65 31.46
C TRP A 398 2.15 -23.02 31.01
N ASN A 399 0.95 -23.05 30.47
CA ASN A 399 0.33 -24.26 29.97
C ASN A 399 0.72 -24.47 28.50
N PRO A 400 1.23 -25.66 28.13
CA PRO A 400 1.50 -26.00 26.74
C PRO A 400 0.23 -25.95 25.90
N LEU A 401 0.33 -25.32 24.73
CA LEU A 401 -0.75 -25.30 23.75
C LEU A 401 -0.59 -26.41 22.72
N PRO A 402 -1.69 -27.06 22.28
CA PRO A 402 -1.63 -28.13 21.31
C PRO A 402 -1.49 -27.57 19.89
N THR A 403 -0.39 -26.87 19.61
CA THR A 403 -0.12 -26.31 18.26
C THR A 403 0.27 -27.38 17.24
N GLY A 404 0.52 -28.63 17.65
CA GLY A 404 1.00 -29.72 16.79
C GLY A 404 2.54 -29.89 16.82
N ASN A 405 3.08 -30.84 16.04
CA ASN A 405 4.52 -31.17 15.99
C ASN A 405 5.37 -30.18 15.15
N TYR A 406 5.00 -28.90 15.11
CA TYR A 406 5.70 -27.92 14.30
C TYR A 406 6.97 -27.41 14.99
N GLN A 407 8.07 -27.39 14.25
CA GLN A 407 9.40 -27.18 14.83
C GLN A 407 9.80 -25.70 14.96
N HIS A 408 9.14 -24.80 14.22
CA HIS A 408 9.56 -23.41 14.08
C HIS A 408 8.37 -22.45 14.13
N LEU A 409 7.93 -22.05 15.33
CA LEU A 409 6.97 -20.96 15.49
C LEU A 409 7.75 -19.64 15.65
N LYS A 410 7.32 -18.61 14.93
CA LYS A 410 8.07 -17.36 14.70
C LYS A 410 7.43 -16.16 15.37
N SER A 411 6.14 -15.92 15.09
CA SER A 411 5.39 -14.81 15.65
C SER A 411 3.99 -15.26 16.09
N VAL A 412 3.51 -14.68 17.19
CA VAL A 412 2.16 -14.90 17.75
C VAL A 412 1.46 -13.57 17.92
N PHE A 413 0.20 -13.52 17.51
CA PHE A 413 -0.62 -12.32 17.63
C PHE A 413 -2.01 -12.68 18.15
N PHE A 414 -2.52 -11.91 19.12
CA PHE A 414 -3.86 -12.03 19.67
C PHE A 414 -4.51 -10.65 19.67
N ILE A 415 -5.71 -10.56 19.10
CA ILE A 415 -6.50 -9.31 19.10
C ILE A 415 -7.34 -9.19 20.38
N ASN A 416 -7.65 -10.33 21.01
CA ASN A 416 -8.35 -10.42 22.29
C ASN A 416 -8.04 -11.77 22.97
N GLU A 417 -8.74 -12.11 24.07
CA GLU A 417 -8.47 -13.33 24.86
C GLU A 417 -8.76 -14.66 24.17
N ASN A 418 -9.54 -14.61 23.08
CA ASN A 418 -10.06 -15.78 22.38
C ASN A 418 -9.47 -15.93 20.97
N ILE A 419 -9.29 -14.83 20.24
CA ILE A 419 -8.91 -14.86 18.82
C ILE A 419 -7.44 -14.51 18.65
N GLY A 420 -6.69 -15.42 18.04
CA GLY A 420 -5.27 -15.23 17.75
C GLY A 420 -4.73 -16.10 16.62
N TRP A 421 -3.53 -15.79 16.19
CA TRP A 421 -2.82 -16.42 15.07
C TRP A 421 -1.37 -16.68 15.42
N VAL A 422 -0.80 -17.74 14.82
CA VAL A 422 0.62 -18.06 14.93
C VAL A 422 1.18 -18.34 13.54
N VAL A 423 2.34 -17.75 13.25
CA VAL A 423 3.09 -17.98 12.02
C VAL A 423 4.44 -18.61 12.28
N GLY A 424 5.00 -19.29 11.29
CA GLY A 424 6.24 -20.01 11.45
C GLY A 424 6.96 -20.45 10.17
N GLY A 425 7.94 -21.32 10.36
CA GLY A 425 8.69 -21.95 9.28
C GLY A 425 7.80 -22.84 8.41
N ILE A 426 8.20 -23.01 7.14
CA ILE A 426 7.50 -23.88 6.18
C ILE A 426 6.03 -23.46 5.97
N GLY A 427 5.78 -22.15 5.90
CA GLY A 427 4.48 -21.54 5.63
C GLY A 427 3.45 -21.74 6.73
N LEU A 428 3.87 -22.18 7.91
CA LEU A 428 2.97 -22.49 9.01
C LEU A 428 2.13 -21.28 9.38
N LEU A 429 0.81 -21.48 9.39
CA LEU A 429 -0.17 -20.49 9.78
C LEU A 429 -1.31 -21.18 10.52
N LEU A 430 -1.51 -20.81 11.77
CA LEU A 430 -2.53 -21.35 12.66
C LEU A 430 -3.44 -20.23 13.14
N LYS A 431 -4.73 -20.53 13.33
CA LYS A 431 -5.73 -19.64 13.95
C LYS A 431 -6.37 -20.33 15.14
N THR A 432 -6.70 -19.58 16.17
CA THR A 432 -7.52 -20.02 17.31
C THR A 432 -8.68 -19.07 17.53
N THR A 433 -9.78 -19.59 18.08
CA THR A 433 -10.97 -18.83 18.50
C THR A 433 -11.36 -19.11 19.96
N ASP A 434 -10.54 -19.89 20.68
CA ASP A 434 -10.75 -20.28 22.09
C ASP A 434 -9.52 -19.97 22.96
N GLY A 435 -8.73 -18.99 22.53
CA GLY A 435 -7.57 -18.51 23.27
C GLY A 435 -6.39 -19.46 23.23
N GLY A 436 -6.31 -20.34 22.23
CA GLY A 436 -5.23 -21.28 22.00
C GLY A 436 -5.44 -22.67 22.58
N LEU A 437 -6.63 -22.97 23.13
CA LEU A 437 -6.97 -24.34 23.59
C LEU A 437 -7.06 -25.30 22.40
N SER A 438 -7.49 -24.80 21.24
CA SER A 438 -7.39 -25.48 19.96
C SER A 438 -6.83 -24.55 18.88
N TRP A 439 -6.05 -25.13 17.97
CA TRP A 439 -5.44 -24.42 16.84
C TRP A 439 -5.84 -25.09 15.52
N PHE A 440 -6.36 -24.29 14.60
CA PHE A 440 -6.81 -24.72 13.29
C PHE A 440 -5.82 -24.24 12.22
N PRO A 441 -5.16 -25.14 11.48
CA PRO A 441 -4.30 -24.77 10.36
C PRO A 441 -5.09 -24.00 9.29
N GLN A 442 -4.53 -22.88 8.82
CA GLN A 442 -5.08 -22.13 7.69
C GLN A 442 -4.29 -22.45 6.42
N GLN A 443 -4.94 -22.32 5.27
CA GLN A 443 -4.26 -22.49 3.99
C GLN A 443 -3.36 -21.28 3.73
N SER A 444 -2.05 -21.51 3.84
CA SER A 444 -1.04 -20.48 3.57
C SER A 444 -0.62 -20.53 2.09
N PRO A 445 -0.84 -19.45 1.32
CA PRO A 445 -0.37 -19.38 -0.06
C PRO A 445 1.16 -19.18 -0.16
N ALA A 446 1.87 -19.04 0.97
CA ALA A 446 3.32 -18.88 1.01
C ALA A 446 4.10 -20.19 0.78
N GLY A 447 3.41 -21.33 0.66
CA GLY A 447 4.03 -22.64 0.44
C GLY A 447 5.00 -23.01 1.56
N SER A 448 6.24 -23.38 1.24
CA SER A 448 7.26 -23.74 2.23
C SER A 448 8.10 -22.56 2.75
N THR A 449 7.66 -21.33 2.48
CA THR A 449 8.37 -20.11 2.86
C THR A 449 8.27 -19.84 4.35
N TRP A 450 9.32 -19.35 4.97
CA TRP A 450 9.28 -18.97 6.38
C TRP A 450 8.49 -17.68 6.55
N LEU A 451 7.51 -17.70 7.45
CA LEU A 451 6.76 -16.51 7.86
C LEU A 451 7.40 -16.00 9.16
N TYR A 452 7.78 -14.72 9.19
CA TYR A 452 8.57 -14.15 10.27
C TYR A 452 7.73 -13.32 11.24
N ASP A 453 6.74 -12.58 10.73
CA ASP A 453 5.91 -11.73 11.57
C ASP A 453 4.46 -11.66 11.08
N ILE A 454 3.55 -11.38 12.01
CA ILE A 454 2.11 -11.30 11.78
C ILE A 454 1.50 -10.17 12.60
N TYR A 455 0.61 -9.40 11.98
CA TYR A 455 -0.08 -8.31 12.64
C TYR A 455 -1.52 -8.23 12.18
N PHE A 456 -2.46 -8.03 13.11
CA PHE A 456 -3.86 -7.73 12.80
C PHE A 456 -4.26 -6.35 13.32
N ILE A 457 -4.98 -5.59 12.50
CA ILE A 457 -5.60 -4.32 12.89
C ILE A 457 -6.85 -4.56 13.73
N ASN A 458 -7.64 -5.53 13.29
CA ASN A 458 -8.89 -5.94 13.91
C ASN A 458 -9.07 -7.44 13.69
N GLU A 459 -10.22 -8.01 14.07
CA GLU A 459 -10.45 -9.46 13.94
C GLU A 459 -10.47 -9.98 12.49
N ASN A 460 -10.58 -9.09 11.49
CA ASN A 460 -10.77 -9.43 10.09
C ASN A 460 -9.54 -9.10 9.22
N VAL A 461 -8.87 -7.96 9.46
CA VAL A 461 -7.80 -7.46 8.60
C VAL A 461 -6.43 -7.72 9.23
N GLY A 462 -5.61 -8.50 8.52
CA GLY A 462 -4.29 -8.89 9.01
C GLY A 462 -3.27 -9.12 7.91
N TRP A 463 -2.01 -9.03 8.29
CA TRP A 463 -0.87 -9.15 7.39
C TRP A 463 0.20 -10.04 7.98
N ILE A 464 0.88 -10.76 7.09
CA ILE A 464 2.02 -11.61 7.42
C ILE A 464 3.16 -11.25 6.50
N VAL A 465 4.38 -11.24 7.03
CA VAL A 465 5.58 -11.07 6.22
C VAL A 465 6.58 -12.18 6.47
N GLY A 466 7.41 -12.48 5.47
CA GLY A 466 8.29 -13.63 5.53
C GLY A 466 9.51 -13.58 4.61
N GLY A 467 10.15 -14.74 4.46
CA GLY A 467 11.27 -14.96 3.56
C GLY A 467 10.87 -14.80 2.09
N TYR A 468 11.86 -14.63 1.22
CA TYR A 468 11.66 -14.41 -0.21
C TYR A 468 10.68 -13.25 -0.54
N GLY A 469 10.55 -12.28 0.37
CA GLY A 469 9.68 -11.13 0.19
C GLY A 469 8.19 -11.45 0.28
N ILE A 470 7.81 -12.60 0.85
CA ILE A 470 6.39 -12.94 0.97
C ILE A 470 5.70 -11.91 1.85
N ILE A 471 4.58 -11.41 1.35
CA ILE A 471 3.63 -10.59 2.09
C ILE A 471 2.28 -11.23 1.87
N LEU A 472 1.58 -11.57 2.94
CA LEU A 472 0.21 -12.06 2.88
C LEU A 472 -0.72 -11.02 3.51
N ASN A 473 -1.90 -10.88 2.94
CA ASN A 473 -2.99 -10.10 3.50
C ASN A 473 -4.25 -10.95 3.61
N THR A 474 -5.02 -10.73 4.66
CA THR A 474 -6.38 -11.23 4.83
C THR A 474 -7.31 -10.09 5.19
N THR A 475 -8.56 -10.21 4.76
CA THR A 475 -9.69 -9.32 5.10
C THR A 475 -10.83 -10.06 5.81
N ASP A 476 -10.67 -11.37 6.09
CA ASP A 476 -11.70 -12.23 6.67
C ASP A 476 -11.24 -12.98 7.94
N GLY A 477 -10.24 -12.42 8.61
CA GLY A 477 -9.69 -12.95 9.87
C GLY A 477 -8.80 -14.15 9.66
N GLY A 478 -8.24 -14.30 8.46
CA GLY A 478 -7.32 -15.35 8.09
C GLY A 478 -7.99 -16.65 7.67
N ASN A 479 -9.27 -16.64 7.31
CA ASN A 479 -9.91 -17.79 6.67
C ASN A 479 -9.40 -17.93 5.22
N ASN A 480 -9.11 -16.80 4.55
CA ASN A 480 -8.43 -16.72 3.27
C ASN A 480 -7.26 -15.74 3.36
N TRP A 481 -6.14 -16.09 2.70
CA TRP A 481 -4.95 -15.25 2.59
C TRP A 481 -4.58 -15.03 1.14
N SER A 482 -4.26 -13.79 0.79
CA SER A 482 -3.82 -13.38 -0.54
C SER A 482 -2.34 -12.99 -0.50
N VAL A 483 -1.57 -13.39 -1.51
CA VAL A 483 -0.18 -12.92 -1.66
C VAL A 483 -0.20 -11.52 -2.24
N GLN A 484 0.47 -10.59 -1.57
CA GLN A 484 0.59 -9.21 -2.00
C GLN A 484 1.87 -9.01 -2.84
N PRO A 485 1.81 -8.21 -3.91
CA PRO A 485 2.95 -8.01 -4.79
C PRO A 485 4.06 -7.24 -4.07
N PHE A 486 5.20 -7.90 -3.85
CA PHE A 486 6.39 -7.31 -3.23
C PHE A 486 7.26 -6.52 -4.22
N GLY A 487 6.98 -6.60 -5.52
CA GLY A 487 7.65 -5.82 -6.58
C GLY A 487 9.14 -6.11 -6.81
N CYS A 488 9.76 -6.97 -5.98
CA CYS A 488 11.18 -7.29 -6.00
C CYS A 488 11.39 -8.81 -6.19
N SER A 489 12.35 -9.18 -7.04
CA SER A 489 12.57 -10.56 -7.51
C SER A 489 13.69 -11.33 -6.77
N TYR A 490 14.29 -10.73 -5.73
CA TYR A 490 15.39 -11.33 -4.97
C TYR A 490 14.96 -11.87 -3.60
N ASN A 491 15.84 -12.70 -3.03
CA ASN A 491 15.74 -13.41 -1.76
C ASN A 491 15.78 -12.47 -0.53
N TYR A 492 14.95 -11.43 -0.53
CA TYR A 492 14.77 -10.53 0.59
C TYR A 492 13.95 -11.24 1.66
N THR A 493 14.23 -10.92 2.91
CA THR A 493 13.47 -11.43 4.03
C THR A 493 12.87 -10.24 4.73
N LEU A 494 11.54 -10.19 4.78
CA LEU A 494 10.82 -9.24 5.60
C LEU A 494 10.70 -9.84 7.00
N ASN A 495 11.23 -9.12 7.98
CA ASN A 495 11.38 -9.61 9.34
C ASN A 495 10.27 -9.12 10.27
N SER A 496 9.65 -7.98 9.98
CA SER A 496 8.59 -7.42 10.82
C SER A 496 7.59 -6.61 10.03
N VAL A 497 6.32 -6.63 10.46
CA VAL A 497 5.22 -5.86 9.90
C VAL A 497 4.43 -5.18 11.01
N GLN A 498 4.11 -3.91 10.82
CA GLN A 498 3.35 -3.14 11.80
C GLN A 498 2.41 -2.16 11.11
N PHE A 499 1.21 -2.03 11.67
CA PHE A 499 0.26 -1.00 11.28
C PHE A 499 0.38 0.26 12.13
N LEU A 500 0.25 1.41 11.48
CA LEU A 500 0.06 2.70 12.13
C LEU A 500 -1.41 3.14 12.09
N SER A 501 -2.17 2.70 11.08
CA SER A 501 -3.61 2.93 10.92
C SER A 501 -4.21 1.87 9.99
N GLU A 502 -5.52 1.84 9.78
CA GLU A 502 -6.19 0.86 8.89
C GLU A 502 -5.63 0.83 7.46
N ASN A 503 -5.05 1.94 7.00
CA ASN A 503 -4.54 2.10 5.65
C ASN A 503 -3.01 2.04 5.57
N ILE A 504 -2.30 2.23 6.68
CA ILE A 504 -0.85 2.39 6.68
C ILE A 504 -0.20 1.26 7.45
N ALA A 505 0.52 0.42 6.73
CA ALA A 505 1.44 -0.56 7.31
C ALA A 505 2.84 -0.40 6.74
N TYR A 506 3.81 -0.67 7.58
CA TYR A 506 5.21 -0.78 7.21
C TYR A 506 5.68 -2.20 7.45
N SER A 507 6.53 -2.69 6.55
CA SER A 507 7.29 -3.89 6.79
C SER A 507 8.75 -3.65 6.46
N VAL A 508 9.61 -4.20 7.31
CA VAL A 508 11.06 -4.01 7.24
C VAL A 508 11.76 -5.35 7.11
N GLY A 509 12.89 -5.37 6.41
CA GLY A 509 13.58 -6.60 6.10
C GLY A 509 15.10 -6.47 5.93
N ASN A 510 15.73 -7.60 5.66
CA ASN A 510 17.16 -7.69 5.36
C ASN A 510 17.53 -6.78 4.17
N HIS A 511 18.78 -6.33 4.14
CA HIS A 511 19.30 -5.39 3.13
C HIS A 511 18.61 -4.02 3.15
N GLY A 512 18.05 -3.63 4.28
CA GLY A 512 17.44 -2.31 4.47
C GLY A 512 16.17 -2.09 3.67
N ILE A 513 15.51 -3.17 3.23
CA ILE A 513 14.23 -3.08 2.52
C ILE A 513 13.16 -2.58 3.49
N ILE A 514 12.45 -1.55 3.05
CA ILE A 514 11.30 -0.97 3.73
C ILE A 514 10.21 -0.89 2.69
N ILE A 515 9.08 -1.50 3.00
CA ILE A 515 7.90 -1.45 2.16
C ILE A 515 6.75 -0.88 2.97
N LYS A 516 5.88 -0.14 2.28
CA LYS A 516 4.75 0.55 2.86
C LYS A 516 3.52 0.26 2.02
N THR A 517 2.39 0.03 2.67
CA THR A 517 1.07 0.19 2.05
C THR A 517 0.46 1.51 2.54
N GLU A 518 -0.23 2.21 1.64
CA GLU A 518 -0.96 3.46 1.95
C GLU A 518 -2.48 3.28 1.87
N ASN A 519 -2.93 2.07 1.52
CA ASN A 519 -4.33 1.73 1.32
C ASN A 519 -4.73 0.46 2.07
N GLY A 520 -3.92 -0.03 3.01
CA GLY A 520 -4.27 -1.22 3.82
C GLY A 520 -4.43 -2.52 3.02
N GLY A 521 -4.02 -2.54 1.74
CA GLY A 521 -4.27 -3.63 0.78
C GLY A 521 -5.74 -3.75 0.35
N ILE A 522 -6.49 -2.64 0.38
CA ILE A 522 -7.92 -2.61 0.08
C ILE A 522 -8.18 -2.79 -1.44
N PRO A 523 -9.28 -3.47 -1.83
CA PRO A 523 -9.37 -4.28 -3.07
C PRO A 523 -9.65 -3.52 -4.38
N VAL A 524 -10.01 -2.23 -4.34
CA VAL A 524 -10.37 -1.45 -5.54
C VAL A 524 -9.65 -0.10 -5.56
N GLU A 525 -8.91 0.16 -6.64
CA GLU A 525 -8.16 1.41 -6.79
C GLU A 525 -8.90 2.38 -7.73
N LEU A 526 -9.64 3.33 -7.16
CA LEU A 526 -10.42 4.32 -7.90
C LEU A 526 -9.52 5.42 -8.49
N VAL A 527 -9.30 5.41 -9.80
CA VAL A 527 -8.49 6.41 -10.53
C VAL A 527 -9.19 7.76 -10.57
N SER A 528 -10.49 7.76 -10.80
CA SER A 528 -11.27 9.00 -10.82
C SER A 528 -12.73 8.73 -10.48
N PHE A 529 -13.37 9.73 -9.89
CA PHE A 529 -14.82 9.84 -9.80
C PHE A 529 -15.20 11.29 -10.01
N THR A 530 -15.94 11.53 -11.09
CA THR A 530 -16.31 12.87 -11.53
C THR A 530 -17.82 12.95 -11.70
N VAL A 531 -18.36 14.11 -11.37
CA VAL A 531 -19.79 14.39 -11.45
C VAL A 531 -19.94 15.69 -12.22
N THR A 532 -20.52 15.62 -13.40
CA THR A 532 -20.61 16.76 -14.32
C THR A 532 -22.06 17.02 -14.70
N LEU A 533 -22.41 18.29 -14.86
CA LEU A 533 -23.71 18.70 -15.34
C LEU A 533 -23.72 18.73 -16.87
N GLN A 534 -24.60 17.94 -17.50
CA GLN A 534 -24.84 17.97 -18.95
C GLN A 534 -26.34 18.04 -19.22
N ASN A 535 -26.83 19.13 -19.82
CA ASN A 535 -28.23 19.29 -20.21
C ASN A 535 -29.25 18.93 -19.10
N LYS A 536 -29.00 19.41 -17.86
CA LYS A 536 -29.76 19.07 -16.62
C LYS A 536 -29.77 17.60 -16.18
N ALA A 537 -28.97 16.75 -16.82
CA ALA A 537 -28.60 15.46 -16.27
C ALA A 537 -27.26 15.59 -15.54
N VAL A 538 -27.14 14.92 -14.40
CA VAL A 538 -25.87 14.77 -13.71
C VAL A 538 -25.26 13.46 -14.20
N LEU A 539 -24.14 13.59 -14.92
CA LEU A 539 -23.37 12.47 -15.40
C LEU A 539 -22.27 12.16 -14.39
N LEU A 540 -22.34 10.96 -13.81
CA LEU A 540 -21.33 10.41 -12.92
C LEU A 540 -20.45 9.46 -13.74
N ASN A 541 -19.15 9.72 -13.79
CA ASN A 541 -18.17 8.85 -14.45
C ASN A 541 -17.09 8.46 -13.44
N TRP A 542 -16.73 7.18 -13.42
CA TRP A 542 -15.59 6.71 -12.63
C TRP A 542 -14.78 5.67 -13.37
N ILE A 543 -13.53 5.57 -12.93
CA ILE A 543 -12.53 4.67 -13.49
C ILE A 543 -11.88 3.94 -12.33
N THR A 544 -11.75 2.63 -12.44
CA THR A 544 -10.94 1.79 -11.56
C THR A 544 -9.68 1.38 -12.30
N ALA A 545 -8.52 1.42 -11.64
CA ALA A 545 -7.27 0.89 -12.18
C ALA A 545 -7.24 -0.64 -12.02
N THR A 546 -7.69 -1.10 -10.86
CA THR A 546 -7.81 -2.51 -10.51
C THR A 546 -9.08 -2.74 -9.69
N GLU A 547 -9.62 -3.94 -9.79
CA GLU A 547 -10.72 -4.45 -8.98
C GLU A 547 -10.34 -5.83 -8.46
N THR A 548 -10.64 -6.11 -7.20
CA THR A 548 -10.47 -7.44 -6.61
C THR A 548 -11.75 -7.78 -5.89
N ASN A 549 -12.37 -8.91 -6.23
CA ASN A 549 -13.62 -9.39 -5.61
C ASN A 549 -14.81 -8.42 -5.73
N ASN A 550 -14.75 -7.44 -6.65
CA ASN A 550 -15.73 -6.38 -6.76
C ASN A 550 -17.06 -6.88 -7.36
N GLN A 551 -18.11 -6.89 -6.55
CA GLN A 551 -19.48 -7.15 -7.02
C GLN A 551 -20.03 -5.96 -7.79
N GLY A 552 -19.69 -4.73 -7.40
CA GLY A 552 -20.08 -3.51 -8.10
C GLY A 552 -20.26 -2.29 -7.20
N PHE A 553 -20.97 -1.29 -7.71
CA PHE A 553 -21.11 0.02 -7.07
C PHE A 553 -22.57 0.42 -6.89
N GLU A 554 -23.01 0.66 -5.66
CA GLU A 554 -24.22 1.42 -5.38
C GLU A 554 -23.95 2.92 -5.61
N ILE A 555 -24.74 3.55 -6.49
CA ILE A 555 -24.64 4.98 -6.78
C ILE A 555 -25.54 5.73 -5.81
N LEU A 556 -24.97 6.64 -5.02
CA LEU A 556 -25.66 7.33 -3.94
C LEU A 556 -25.71 8.84 -4.18
N ARG A 557 -26.88 9.44 -3.89
CA ARG A 557 -27.09 10.89 -3.93
C ARG A 557 -27.80 11.38 -2.68
N THR A 558 -27.44 12.57 -2.21
CA THR A 558 -28.25 13.33 -1.25
C THR A 558 -28.40 14.79 -1.68
N ASP A 559 -29.42 15.45 -1.15
CA ASP A 559 -29.73 16.87 -1.39
C ASP A 559 -29.65 17.66 -0.08
N GLN A 560 -29.67 18.99 -0.14
CA GLN A 560 -29.52 19.84 1.04
C GLN A 560 -30.64 19.72 2.09
N ASN A 561 -31.78 19.13 1.72
CA ASN A 561 -32.97 19.02 2.56
C ASN A 561 -33.10 17.62 3.18
N ARG A 562 -32.19 16.69 2.87
CA ARG A 562 -32.17 15.32 3.39
C ARG A 562 -30.99 15.08 4.32
N ASN A 563 -31.21 14.23 5.32
CA ASN A 563 -30.16 13.72 6.21
C ASN A 563 -29.68 12.31 5.81
N ASP A 564 -30.31 11.70 4.81
CA ASP A 564 -30.06 10.34 4.33
C ASP A 564 -29.59 10.31 2.87
N TRP A 565 -28.95 9.19 2.49
CA TRP A 565 -28.48 8.94 1.14
C TRP A 565 -29.50 8.11 0.36
N GLN A 566 -29.91 8.59 -0.80
CA GLN A 566 -30.75 7.86 -1.73
C GLN A 566 -29.90 7.00 -2.66
N VAL A 567 -30.24 5.71 -2.78
CA VAL A 567 -29.69 4.81 -3.82
C VAL A 567 -30.35 5.13 -5.16
N LEU A 568 -29.53 5.48 -6.16
CA LEU A 568 -29.98 5.79 -7.52
C LEU A 568 -29.97 4.57 -8.43
N GLY A 569 -29.05 3.64 -8.18
CA GLY A 569 -28.87 2.44 -8.98
C GLY A 569 -27.64 1.65 -8.54
N PHE A 570 -27.39 0.55 -9.24
CA PHE A 570 -26.21 -0.30 -9.08
C PHE A 570 -25.53 -0.47 -10.43
N ALA A 571 -24.20 -0.42 -10.44
CA ALA A 571 -23.38 -0.75 -11.60
C ALA A 571 -22.56 -2.01 -11.27
N ASP A 572 -22.78 -3.08 -12.05
CA ASP A 572 -22.09 -4.36 -11.85
C ASP A 572 -20.58 -4.20 -12.03
N GLY A 573 -19.82 -4.72 -11.07
CA GLY A 573 -18.36 -4.77 -11.11
C GLY A 573 -17.85 -5.89 -12.00
N HIS A 574 -16.54 -5.90 -12.26
CA HIS A 574 -15.89 -6.92 -13.10
C HIS A 574 -15.17 -8.00 -12.26
N GLY A 575 -15.52 -8.13 -10.98
CA GLY A 575 -14.92 -9.11 -10.07
C GLY A 575 -13.46 -8.79 -9.77
N THR A 576 -12.56 -9.70 -10.13
CA THR A 576 -11.12 -9.50 -9.99
C THR A 576 -10.50 -9.23 -11.35
N THR A 577 -10.07 -8.00 -11.59
CA THR A 577 -9.40 -7.56 -12.81
C THR A 577 -8.32 -6.53 -12.52
N THR A 578 -7.23 -6.58 -13.28
CA THR A 578 -6.20 -5.53 -13.28
C THR A 578 -6.32 -4.63 -14.51
N GLU A 579 -7.32 -4.85 -15.35
CA GLU A 579 -7.64 -4.00 -16.49
C GLU A 579 -8.48 -2.82 -16.04
N MET A 580 -8.12 -1.63 -16.53
CA MET A 580 -8.84 -0.40 -16.25
C MET A 580 -10.30 -0.50 -16.72
N GLN A 581 -11.24 -0.28 -15.82
CA GLN A 581 -12.66 -0.30 -16.13
C GLN A 581 -13.24 1.10 -16.13
N HIS A 582 -14.17 1.34 -17.04
CA HIS A 582 -14.85 2.61 -17.20
C HIS A 582 -16.34 2.44 -16.91
N TYR A 583 -16.85 3.28 -16.03
CA TYR A 583 -18.23 3.25 -15.62
C TYR A 583 -18.87 4.61 -15.82
N SER A 584 -20.18 4.58 -16.07
CA SER A 584 -20.98 5.79 -16.23
C SER A 584 -22.39 5.58 -15.72
N PHE A 585 -22.94 6.58 -15.04
CA PHE A 585 -24.33 6.62 -14.61
C PHE A 585 -24.90 8.03 -14.86
N THR A 586 -26.12 8.09 -15.40
CA THR A 586 -26.80 9.36 -15.68
C THR A 586 -28.02 9.54 -14.80
N ASP A 587 -27.98 10.54 -13.93
CA ASP A 587 -29.10 10.97 -13.10
C ASP A 587 -29.88 12.10 -13.80
N LYS A 588 -31.17 11.89 -14.06
CA LYS A 588 -32.02 12.78 -14.89
C LYS A 588 -33.11 13.45 -14.07
N ASN A 589 -33.65 14.56 -14.59
CA ASN A 589 -34.80 15.29 -14.03
C ASN A 589 -34.55 15.87 -12.62
N LEU A 590 -33.33 16.36 -12.38
CA LEU A 590 -32.98 17.00 -11.12
C LEU A 590 -33.62 18.40 -11.03
N SER A 591 -34.16 18.71 -9.85
CA SER A 591 -34.60 20.07 -9.55
C SER A 591 -33.37 20.98 -9.33
N PRO A 592 -33.50 22.30 -9.50
CA PRO A 592 -32.41 23.22 -9.15
C PRO A 592 -32.01 23.07 -7.69
N GLY A 593 -30.70 22.99 -7.42
CA GLY A 593 -30.17 22.78 -6.08
C GLY A 593 -28.77 22.19 -6.09
N LYS A 594 -28.17 22.07 -4.89
CA LYS A 594 -26.89 21.39 -4.72
C LYS A 594 -27.11 19.94 -4.32
N TYR A 595 -26.40 19.07 -4.98
CA TYR A 595 -26.43 17.64 -4.74
C TYR A 595 -25.03 17.15 -4.38
N LYS A 596 -24.98 16.18 -3.47
CA LYS A 596 -23.77 15.45 -3.13
C LYS A 596 -23.90 14.03 -3.62
N ASN A 597 -22.85 13.51 -4.25
CA ASN A 597 -22.84 12.15 -4.79
C ASN A 597 -21.62 11.40 -4.27
N ARG A 598 -21.78 10.09 -4.10
CA ARG A 598 -20.69 9.15 -3.80
C ARG A 598 -21.05 7.76 -4.33
N LEU A 599 -20.04 6.91 -4.41
CA LEU A 599 -20.20 5.49 -4.72
C LEU A 599 -20.06 4.70 -3.42
N LYS A 600 -20.74 3.58 -3.34
CA LYS A 600 -20.46 2.53 -2.35
C LYS A 600 -20.08 1.28 -3.12
N GLN A 601 -18.80 0.98 -3.13
CA GLN A 601 -18.25 -0.23 -3.72
C GLN A 601 -18.59 -1.41 -2.81
N ILE A 602 -19.05 -2.52 -3.38
CA ILE A 602 -19.48 -3.72 -2.67
C ILE A 602 -18.75 -4.92 -3.27
N ASP A 603 -18.22 -5.78 -2.41
CA ASP A 603 -17.58 -7.04 -2.78
C ASP A 603 -18.57 -8.21 -2.75
N TYR A 604 -18.24 -9.34 -3.41
CA TYR A 604 -19.10 -10.53 -3.41
C TYR A 604 -19.33 -11.15 -2.03
N ASP A 605 -18.49 -10.83 -1.04
CA ASP A 605 -18.66 -11.24 0.35
C ASP A 605 -19.56 -10.29 1.17
N GLY A 606 -20.02 -9.19 0.56
CA GLY A 606 -20.89 -8.19 1.16
C GLY A 606 -20.18 -7.08 1.93
N SER A 607 -18.84 -7.08 2.00
CA SER A 607 -18.07 -5.93 2.49
C SER A 607 -18.19 -4.73 1.53
N PHE A 608 -17.95 -3.52 2.03
CA PHE A 608 -18.15 -2.31 1.22
C PHE A 608 -17.27 -1.13 1.65
N GLU A 609 -16.98 -0.22 0.71
CA GLU A 609 -16.29 1.05 0.93
C GLU A 609 -16.98 2.22 0.21
N TYR A 610 -16.90 3.43 0.77
CA TYR A 610 -17.42 4.65 0.12
C TYR A 610 -16.33 5.44 -0.60
N SER A 611 -16.65 5.93 -1.80
CA SER A 611 -15.79 6.92 -2.48
C SER A 611 -15.87 8.30 -1.81
N LYS A 612 -14.96 9.19 -2.21
CA LYS A 612 -15.02 10.62 -1.87
C LYS A 612 -16.34 11.23 -2.34
N ILE A 613 -16.84 12.19 -1.56
CA ILE A 613 -18.04 12.94 -1.92
C ILE A 613 -17.71 13.98 -2.99
N VAL A 614 -18.47 14.00 -4.08
CA VAL A 614 -18.38 15.01 -5.13
C VAL A 614 -19.70 15.80 -5.18
N GLU A 615 -19.58 17.12 -5.09
CA GLU A 615 -20.73 18.03 -5.13
C GLU A 615 -20.97 18.56 -6.55
N VAL A 616 -22.24 18.72 -6.90
CA VAL A 616 -22.67 19.35 -8.16
C VAL A 616 -23.84 20.28 -7.90
N GLU A 617 -23.80 21.45 -8.53
CA GLU A 617 -24.87 22.44 -8.46
C GLU A 617 -25.66 22.42 -9.77
N VAL A 618 -26.94 22.06 -9.67
CA VAL A 618 -27.88 22.09 -10.79
C VAL A 618 -28.51 23.48 -10.80
N GLY A 619 -28.19 24.27 -11.82
CA GLY A 619 -28.68 25.64 -11.98
C GLY A 619 -30.20 25.73 -12.23
N SER A 620 -30.78 26.86 -11.84
CA SER A 620 -32.16 27.28 -12.15
C SER A 620 -32.30 27.66 -13.63
N LEU A 621 -33.45 27.37 -14.27
CA LEU A 621 -33.73 27.87 -15.63
C LEU A 621 -34.18 29.33 -15.52
N THR A 622 -33.23 30.24 -15.63
CA THR A 622 -33.42 31.63 -15.24
C THR A 622 -34.36 32.40 -16.16
N GLU A 623 -34.57 31.99 -17.42
CA GLU A 623 -35.35 32.77 -18.39
C GLU A 623 -36.19 31.88 -19.34
N PHE A 624 -37.38 32.39 -19.71
CA PHE A 624 -38.16 31.84 -20.81
C PHE A 624 -37.44 32.14 -22.12
N SER A 625 -37.46 31.21 -23.07
CA SER A 625 -36.92 31.44 -24.40
C SER A 625 -37.72 30.68 -25.45
N LEU A 626 -37.85 31.26 -26.63
CA LEU A 626 -38.20 30.58 -27.86
C LEU A 626 -36.95 30.64 -28.75
N GLU A 627 -36.50 29.53 -29.30
CA GLU A 627 -35.36 29.49 -30.21
C GLU A 627 -35.79 29.66 -31.67
N GLN A 628 -34.83 30.02 -32.52
CA GLN A 628 -35.05 29.99 -33.96
C GLN A 628 -35.17 28.55 -34.45
N ASN A 629 -36.29 28.21 -35.07
CA ASN A 629 -36.53 26.89 -35.66
C ASN A 629 -35.38 26.47 -36.60
N TYR A 630 -35.02 25.18 -36.57
CA TYR A 630 -33.96 24.62 -37.41
C TYR A 630 -34.41 23.32 -38.10
N PRO A 631 -34.20 23.18 -39.42
CA PRO A 631 -33.67 24.19 -40.34
C PRO A 631 -34.62 25.39 -40.53
N ASN A 632 -34.10 26.56 -40.94
CA ASN A 632 -34.87 27.72 -41.41
C ASN A 632 -34.07 28.47 -42.50
N PRO A 633 -34.51 28.51 -43.78
CA PRO A 633 -35.77 27.96 -44.29
C PRO A 633 -35.90 26.44 -44.15
N PHE A 634 -37.11 25.93 -44.05
CA PHE A 634 -37.40 24.50 -43.86
C PHE A 634 -38.22 23.90 -44.99
N ASN A 635 -38.08 22.58 -45.20
CA ASN A 635 -38.87 21.80 -46.17
C ASN A 635 -38.76 20.28 -45.88
N PRO A 636 -39.86 19.56 -45.60
CA PRO A 636 -41.13 20.06 -45.10
C PRO A 636 -41.16 20.21 -43.57
N THR A 637 -40.10 19.77 -42.87
CA THR A 637 -40.05 19.67 -41.40
C THR A 637 -39.04 20.62 -40.78
N THR A 638 -39.32 21.07 -39.56
CA THR A 638 -38.42 21.88 -38.74
C THR A 638 -38.64 21.57 -37.26
N ALA A 639 -37.61 21.69 -36.44
CA ALA A 639 -37.71 21.58 -34.99
C ALA A 639 -37.81 22.98 -34.37
N ILE A 640 -38.75 23.17 -33.45
CA ILE A 640 -38.91 24.39 -32.65
C ILE A 640 -38.57 24.07 -31.20
N ARG A 641 -37.53 24.74 -30.67
CA ARG A 641 -37.07 24.59 -29.29
C ARG A 641 -37.52 25.76 -28.44
N PHE A 642 -37.93 25.50 -27.20
CA PHE A 642 -38.28 26.54 -26.25
C PHE A 642 -38.11 26.12 -24.79
N THR A 643 -37.91 27.11 -23.92
CA THR A 643 -37.70 26.93 -22.48
C THR A 643 -38.82 27.56 -21.68
N ILE A 644 -39.41 26.78 -20.76
CA ILE A 644 -40.36 27.24 -19.74
C ILE A 644 -39.58 27.44 -18.44
N SER A 645 -39.49 28.69 -17.97
CA SER A 645 -38.71 29.08 -16.79
C SER A 645 -39.38 28.67 -15.46
N ASP A 646 -38.56 28.50 -14.42
CA ASP A 646 -38.98 28.33 -13.03
C ASP A 646 -39.33 29.65 -12.31
N ARG A 647 -39.00 30.81 -12.90
CA ARG A 647 -39.34 32.12 -12.32
C ARG A 647 -40.86 32.39 -12.35
N PRO A 648 -41.42 33.06 -11.32
CA PRO A 648 -42.84 33.38 -11.27
C PRO A 648 -43.24 34.49 -12.27
N ALA A 649 -43.84 34.13 -13.40
CA ALA A 649 -44.82 34.99 -14.07
C ALA A 649 -46.19 34.77 -13.40
N GLY A 650 -46.37 35.29 -12.19
CA GLY A 650 -47.57 35.02 -11.37
C GLY A 650 -47.65 33.60 -10.77
N ARG A 651 -48.71 33.38 -9.95
CA ARG A 651 -48.92 32.29 -8.95
C ARG A 651 -48.32 30.93 -9.32
N GLN A 652 -47.67 30.30 -8.35
CA GLN A 652 -47.05 28.97 -8.44
C GLN A 652 -48.03 27.88 -8.90
N GLY A 653 -47.67 27.16 -9.96
CA GLY A 653 -48.45 26.06 -10.55
C GLY A 653 -47.95 25.75 -11.98
N LEU A 654 -48.34 24.58 -12.49
CA LEU A 654 -48.12 24.18 -13.90
C LEU A 654 -48.53 25.32 -14.84
N ARG A 655 -47.71 25.63 -15.86
CA ARG A 655 -47.98 26.78 -16.75
C ARG A 655 -48.72 26.32 -17.98
N PHE A 656 -49.97 26.77 -18.13
CA PHE A 656 -50.69 26.61 -19.38
C PHE A 656 -49.89 27.29 -20.50
N THR A 657 -49.38 26.49 -21.42
CA THR A 657 -48.44 26.87 -22.45
C THR A 657 -49.06 26.61 -23.81
N THR A 658 -49.02 27.63 -24.68
CA THR A 658 -49.45 27.49 -26.07
C THR A 658 -48.32 27.80 -27.02
N LEU A 659 -48.06 26.90 -27.97
CA LEU A 659 -47.18 27.15 -29.12
C LEU A 659 -48.04 27.07 -30.38
N LYS A 660 -48.19 28.20 -31.08
CA LYS A 660 -49.08 28.31 -32.24
C LYS A 660 -48.35 28.88 -33.44
N ILE A 661 -48.80 28.49 -34.64
CA ILE A 661 -48.30 28.97 -35.93
C ILE A 661 -49.32 29.89 -36.55
N TYR A 662 -48.87 30.98 -37.16
CA TYR A 662 -49.66 32.00 -37.84
C TYR A 662 -49.12 32.27 -39.24
N ASP A 663 -50.01 32.65 -40.16
CA ASP A 663 -49.59 33.18 -41.46
C ASP A 663 -49.17 34.66 -41.39
N ALA A 664 -48.74 35.21 -42.52
CA ALA A 664 -48.32 36.62 -42.62
C ALA A 664 -49.44 37.64 -42.32
N LEU A 665 -50.71 37.23 -42.29
CA LEU A 665 -51.85 38.06 -41.94
C LEU A 665 -52.27 37.90 -40.46
N GLY A 666 -51.55 37.07 -39.69
CA GLY A 666 -51.85 36.80 -38.28
C GLY A 666 -52.98 35.79 -38.07
N ARG A 667 -53.42 35.06 -39.10
CA ARG A 667 -54.41 33.98 -38.94
C ARG A 667 -53.73 32.75 -38.37
N GLU A 668 -54.32 32.16 -37.34
CA GLU A 668 -53.84 30.91 -36.75
C GLU A 668 -53.93 29.77 -37.77
N ILE A 669 -52.81 29.09 -37.94
CA ILE A 669 -52.63 27.99 -38.89
C ILE A 669 -52.59 26.66 -38.15
N ALA A 670 -51.81 26.55 -37.07
CA ALA A 670 -51.71 25.33 -36.27
C ALA A 670 -51.52 25.65 -34.79
N THR A 671 -51.99 24.75 -33.92
CA THR A 671 -51.62 24.72 -32.51
C THR A 671 -50.76 23.48 -32.25
N LEU A 672 -49.50 23.68 -31.85
CA LEU A 672 -48.52 22.60 -31.61
C LEU A 672 -48.47 22.17 -30.14
N VAL A 673 -48.73 23.10 -29.22
CA VAL A 673 -48.81 22.85 -27.78
C VAL A 673 -50.00 23.64 -27.25
N ASN A 674 -50.82 23.03 -26.39
CA ASN A 674 -51.96 23.66 -25.74
C ASN A 674 -52.30 22.93 -24.44
N GLU A 675 -51.34 22.91 -23.52
CA GLU A 675 -51.43 22.14 -22.28
C GLU A 675 -50.58 22.78 -21.19
N GLU A 676 -50.77 22.31 -19.96
CA GLU A 676 -49.92 22.64 -18.83
C GLU A 676 -48.55 21.98 -18.97
N LYS A 677 -47.48 22.79 -19.08
CA LYS A 677 -46.09 22.33 -19.11
C LYS A 677 -45.36 22.67 -17.80
N PRO A 678 -44.62 21.73 -17.19
CA PRO A 678 -43.70 22.06 -16.10
C PRO A 678 -42.52 22.93 -16.61
N PRO A 679 -41.75 23.57 -15.71
CA PRO A 679 -40.49 24.20 -16.11
C PRO A 679 -39.53 23.20 -16.75
N GLY A 680 -38.98 23.53 -17.92
CA GLY A 680 -38.19 22.61 -18.73
C GLY A 680 -37.90 23.12 -20.12
N GLU A 681 -37.01 22.43 -20.83
CA GLU A 681 -36.74 22.64 -22.25
C GLU A 681 -37.56 21.65 -23.07
N TYR A 682 -38.12 22.12 -24.19
CA TYR A 682 -38.99 21.36 -25.06
C TYR A 682 -38.57 21.53 -26.51
N GLU A 683 -38.64 20.43 -27.27
CA GLU A 683 -38.49 20.43 -28.72
C GLU A 683 -39.76 19.85 -29.33
N ILE A 684 -40.33 20.56 -30.31
CA ILE A 684 -41.50 20.12 -31.05
C ILE A 684 -41.18 20.15 -32.55
N GLU A 685 -41.40 19.03 -33.22
CA GLU A 685 -41.31 18.95 -34.67
C GLU A 685 -42.58 19.51 -35.32
N PHE A 686 -42.41 20.40 -36.30
CA PHE A 686 -43.48 20.88 -37.16
C PHE A 686 -43.26 20.40 -38.60
N ASN A 687 -44.29 19.81 -39.20
CA ASN A 687 -44.29 19.34 -40.57
C ASN A 687 -45.42 19.99 -41.37
N SER A 688 -45.07 20.70 -42.45
CA SER A 688 -46.00 21.48 -43.28
C SER A 688 -47.00 20.63 -44.11
N HIS A 689 -46.92 19.30 -44.04
CA HIS A 689 -47.75 18.34 -44.78
C HIS A 689 -48.61 17.43 -43.90
N SER A 690 -48.51 17.50 -42.57
CA SER A 690 -49.19 16.58 -41.65
C SER A 690 -50.06 17.29 -40.61
N GLY A 691 -51.07 16.57 -40.08
CA GLY A 691 -51.97 17.07 -39.03
C GLY A 691 -53.16 17.86 -39.58
N GLU A 692 -53.63 18.84 -38.81
CA GLU A 692 -54.76 19.73 -39.14
C GLU A 692 -54.44 20.70 -40.30
N VAL A 693 -53.15 20.84 -40.65
CA VAL A 693 -52.68 21.74 -41.70
C VAL A 693 -52.06 20.94 -42.83
N ARG A 694 -52.77 20.85 -43.96
CA ARG A 694 -52.27 20.16 -45.15
C ARG A 694 -51.88 21.18 -46.20
N ASN A 695 -50.64 21.09 -46.68
CA ASN A 695 -50.12 21.77 -47.86
C ASN A 695 -49.96 23.29 -47.73
N LEU A 696 -49.24 23.77 -46.72
CA LEU A 696 -48.84 25.17 -46.64
C LEU A 696 -48.05 25.61 -47.88
N ALA A 697 -48.38 26.79 -48.41
CA ALA A 697 -47.64 27.39 -49.53
C ALA A 697 -46.26 27.90 -49.07
N SER A 698 -45.28 27.94 -49.98
CA SER A 698 -44.00 28.61 -49.71
C SER A 698 -44.25 30.05 -49.28
N GLY A 699 -43.61 30.49 -48.21
CA GLY A 699 -43.89 31.79 -47.64
C GLY A 699 -43.33 31.97 -46.24
N ILE A 700 -43.64 33.15 -45.68
CA ILE A 700 -43.26 33.53 -44.32
C ILE A 700 -44.40 33.18 -43.37
N TYR A 701 -44.06 32.48 -42.30
CA TYR A 701 -44.94 32.15 -41.20
C TYR A 701 -44.32 32.60 -39.89
N TYR A 702 -45.14 32.69 -38.86
CA TYR A 702 -44.70 33.05 -37.51
C TYR A 702 -45.12 31.97 -36.54
N TYR A 703 -44.27 31.62 -35.58
CA TYR A 703 -44.65 30.79 -34.45
C TYR A 703 -44.49 31.59 -33.18
N GLN A 704 -45.46 31.46 -32.29
CA GLN A 704 -45.53 32.20 -31.04
C GLN A 704 -45.67 31.24 -29.88
N LEU A 705 -44.79 31.39 -28.91
CA LEU A 705 -44.88 30.76 -27.61
C LEU A 705 -45.56 31.72 -26.65
N ARG A 706 -46.55 31.22 -25.91
CA ARG A 706 -47.17 31.92 -24.79
C ARG A 706 -47.19 31.02 -23.57
N ALA A 707 -46.63 31.50 -22.46
CA ALA A 707 -46.60 30.80 -21.18
C ALA A 707 -46.83 31.81 -20.04
N GLY A 708 -48.08 31.91 -19.55
CA GLY A 708 -48.47 33.00 -18.64
C GLY A 708 -48.34 34.38 -19.30
N ASP A 709 -47.60 35.29 -18.67
CA ASP A 709 -47.33 36.64 -19.19
C ASP A 709 -46.21 36.68 -20.24
N TYR A 710 -45.47 35.58 -20.41
CA TYR A 710 -44.42 35.49 -21.44
C TYR A 710 -45.05 35.28 -22.82
N ILE A 711 -44.67 36.13 -23.79
CA ILE A 711 -45.02 35.98 -25.20
C ILE A 711 -43.77 36.26 -26.02
N GLU A 712 -43.34 35.30 -26.83
CA GLU A 712 -42.29 35.51 -27.83
C GLU A 712 -42.75 34.95 -29.17
N THR A 713 -42.46 35.69 -30.25
CA THR A 713 -42.81 35.31 -31.62
C THR A 713 -41.56 35.31 -32.48
N LYS A 714 -41.37 34.26 -33.29
CA LYS A 714 -40.30 34.20 -34.28
C LYS A 714 -40.82 33.87 -35.66
N LYS A 715 -40.02 34.26 -36.65
CA LYS A 715 -40.29 34.08 -38.07
C LYS A 715 -39.71 32.76 -38.55
N MET A 716 -40.46 31.99 -39.34
CA MET A 716 -39.95 30.86 -40.10
C MET A 716 -40.30 31.02 -41.59
N VAL A 717 -39.47 30.42 -42.44
CA VAL A 717 -39.63 30.47 -43.90
C VAL A 717 -39.80 29.05 -44.41
N LEU A 718 -40.94 28.77 -45.04
CA LEU A 718 -41.17 27.52 -45.76
C LEU A 718 -40.74 27.73 -47.21
N LEU A 719 -39.78 26.94 -47.69
CA LEU A 719 -39.35 26.93 -49.10
C LEU A 719 -39.65 25.54 -49.68
N ARG A 720 -40.73 25.42 -50.45
CA ARG A 720 -40.98 24.21 -51.23
C ARG A 720 -40.03 24.06 -52.41
#